data_AF-A0A7C5B782-F1
#
_entry.id   AF-A0A7C5B782-F1
#
_cell.length_a   1.000
_cell.length_b   1.000
_cell.length_c   1.000
_cell.angle_alpha   90.00
_cell.angle_beta   90.00
_cell.angle_gamma   90.00
#
_symmetry.space_group_name_H-M   'P 1'
#
loop_
_entity.id
_entity.type
_entity.pdbx_description
1 polymer ?
#
loop_
_entity_poly.entity_id
_entity_poly.type
_entity_poly.pdbx_seq_one_letter_code
_entity_poly.pdbx_strand_id
1 'polypeptide(L)'
;MIRLSWRGIFLVLALILISATAPALAISPNNYFNGLVHYSEVVCATPSQETTIANRYSVILDGGCAVDMNSIKGLNPNTIWTFYNSGSDNDAPGEEHSYVMNLAKSRGVNPEANYLHYFRDTQVSLAGLTFVVPGWGGGSAVAESLARVPVYWKGRVAVNFSSPFARQFDKEYIVSKFKTKPLLSNYYFDCIFLDNCSDGAFYNYGQILSGGEVAEHPTHAIIGSSEYNAWYGPNLKQFFGELRDTLRLGPQWSPDGKVKYLSANGSLNSAGLIDWAIDEYNLSPIRNWTGWIEAAIQINKNNWAQKTKIFYESRVTTEVSGRLGSVSYAQGILDNLATHYLVRTDSSVMFMSGPYQVYANGWDTLVWRGCMDYNIGKTLADYNPNFFSGVDGKGYSFRVLSRQYQGALVLVRPRGDYNQDFDDATLVNVPLGGTYRPLNPNGTLGSPVASIPMRNGQGAILIPYSGSNTPPSAPTLASPPDGDTVTGRRPILTVNNAFDPDAIDNLTYFFEVYSNSGLTTLVASSAAVNQGSGTTSWTVNIDLQDSTTFWWRCRAFDGQAYSPWMSTKSFTVATLGTGTNNPPSAPTAFLPTNRDTVAAIRPALTVINSTDPDPGEVLVYEFQVFADSNLTNLVTSEGSVNQGNTYTSWTVNLDLQDSTIYWWRCRAFDGQAYSPWMAARSFVVLSGPVTVDSTAPVVKGPKNRERVAPGQAKLKVYPDSRPGSVYFFELANDTFMTGAIASPGIIPSPGDTVVEWTTPNSLTPGIYYWRSRVYRSSAYSDWSQVVSFEVANFNPYAYPNPFKPSEGATVITFADLPPGSNLKIATVSGELVYQIKLGTSDTQYVWNVKNQDGKELASGVYLYSISYPGGTTSGKLAVIK
;
A
#
# COMPACT_ATOMS: atom_id res chain seq x y z
N MET A 1 -68.14 -27.91 -50.05
CA MET A 1 -68.75 -26.69 -49.46
C MET A 1 -68.14 -26.51 -48.07
N ILE A 2 -67.42 -25.39 -47.86
CA ILE A 2 -67.20 -24.69 -46.56
C ILE A 2 -66.32 -25.43 -45.51
N ARG A 3 -65.28 -24.89 -44.85
CA ARG A 3 -64.42 -23.67 -44.88
C ARG A 3 -63.30 -23.93 -43.83
N LEU A 4 -62.07 -23.46 -44.10
CA LEU A 4 -61.04 -22.85 -43.20
C LEU A 4 -60.76 -23.45 -41.79
N SER A 5 -59.54 -23.54 -41.22
CA SER A 5 -58.20 -23.01 -41.57
C SER A 5 -57.11 -23.58 -40.64
N TRP A 6 -55.98 -23.96 -41.24
CA TRP A 6 -54.57 -23.67 -40.88
C TRP A 6 -53.86 -24.30 -39.65
N ARG A 7 -52.95 -25.22 -40.02
CA ARG A 7 -51.50 -25.34 -39.66
C ARG A 7 -51.10 -25.68 -38.22
N GLY A 8 -50.99 -26.99 -37.95
CA GLY A 8 -50.00 -27.55 -37.02
C GLY A 8 -48.86 -28.21 -37.79
N ILE A 9 -47.61 -27.84 -37.51
CA ILE A 9 -46.41 -28.46 -38.08
C ILE A 9 -45.85 -29.48 -37.08
N PHE A 10 -45.50 -30.64 -37.62
CA PHE A 10 -45.05 -31.87 -36.97
C PHE A 10 -43.75 -31.73 -36.18
N LEU A 11 -43.70 -32.37 -35.01
CA LEU A 11 -42.48 -32.70 -34.26
C LEU A 11 -42.13 -34.16 -34.54
N VAL A 12 -40.98 -34.41 -35.18
CA VAL A 12 -40.35 -35.73 -35.29
C VAL A 12 -39.35 -35.87 -34.15
N LEU A 13 -39.57 -36.89 -33.30
CA LEU A 13 -38.66 -37.33 -32.25
C LEU A 13 -37.44 -38.02 -32.87
N ALA A 14 -36.25 -37.44 -32.68
CA ALA A 14 -34.98 -38.13 -32.79
C ALA A 14 -34.34 -38.18 -31.40
N LEU A 15 -34.26 -39.38 -30.81
CA LEU A 15 -33.44 -39.65 -29.64
C LEU A 15 -31.97 -39.53 -30.06
N ILE A 16 -31.27 -38.52 -29.53
CA ILE A 16 -29.82 -38.51 -29.44
C ILE A 16 -29.48 -38.71 -27.97
N LEU A 17 -28.88 -39.86 -27.65
CA LEU A 17 -28.15 -40.08 -26.40
C LEU A 17 -26.95 -39.13 -26.40
N ILE A 18 -27.10 -37.98 -25.76
CA ILE A 18 -25.98 -37.12 -25.38
C ILE A 18 -25.59 -37.56 -23.97
N SER A 19 -24.41 -38.17 -23.86
CA SER A 19 -23.69 -38.29 -22.59
C SER A 19 -23.65 -36.92 -21.94
N ALA A 20 -24.21 -36.77 -20.74
CA ALA A 20 -24.13 -35.54 -19.96
C ALA A 20 -22.66 -35.30 -19.56
N THR A 21 -21.88 -34.70 -20.44
CA THR A 21 -20.70 -33.95 -20.04
C THR A 21 -21.22 -32.77 -19.24
N ALA A 22 -20.84 -32.72 -17.96
CA ALA A 22 -21.10 -31.59 -17.09
C ALA A 22 -20.75 -30.29 -17.82
N PRO A 23 -21.64 -29.28 -17.87
CA PRO A 23 -21.29 -28.00 -18.44
C PRO A 23 -20.13 -27.43 -17.64
N ALA A 24 -19.09 -26.98 -18.34
CA ALA A 24 -17.94 -26.30 -17.75
C ALA A 24 -18.46 -25.13 -16.88
N LEU A 25 -18.18 -25.22 -15.58
CA LEU A 25 -18.45 -24.16 -14.62
C LEU A 25 -17.81 -22.87 -15.13
N ALA A 26 -18.60 -21.79 -15.23
CA ALA A 26 -18.07 -20.47 -15.52
C ALA A 26 -17.21 -20.02 -14.34
N ILE A 27 -15.90 -20.12 -14.52
CA ILE A 27 -14.86 -19.69 -13.58
C ILE A 27 -15.08 -18.20 -13.28
N SER A 28 -15.28 -17.84 -12.01
CA SER A 28 -15.29 -16.43 -11.58
C SER A 28 -13.87 -15.86 -11.72
N PRO A 29 -13.65 -14.80 -12.53
CA PRO A 29 -12.32 -14.27 -12.79
C PRO A 29 -11.74 -13.37 -11.68
N ASN A 30 -12.32 -13.33 -10.46
CA ASN A 30 -11.92 -12.34 -9.45
C ASN A 30 -11.85 -12.82 -8.00
N ASN A 31 -11.91 -14.12 -7.70
CA ASN A 31 -11.85 -14.59 -6.31
C ASN A 31 -10.56 -15.34 -5.99
N TYR A 32 -9.44 -14.60 -5.97
CA TYR A 32 -8.29 -14.97 -5.17
C TYR A 32 -8.02 -13.85 -4.17
N PHE A 33 -8.54 -14.01 -2.95
CA PHE A 33 -8.49 -13.00 -1.89
C PHE A 33 -7.07 -12.79 -1.30
N ASN A 34 -6.02 -12.58 -2.11
CA ASN A 34 -4.59 -12.36 -1.74
C ASN A 34 -3.81 -13.65 -1.39
N GLY A 35 -3.04 -14.30 -2.27
CA GLY A 35 -2.69 -13.99 -3.65
C GLY A 35 -1.87 -15.14 -4.25
N LEU A 36 -1.96 -15.34 -5.57
CA LEU A 36 -1.07 -16.19 -6.33
C LEU A 36 -0.06 -15.30 -7.05
N VAL A 37 1.21 -15.73 -7.10
CA VAL A 37 2.22 -15.10 -7.95
C VAL A 37 2.33 -15.83 -9.27
N HIS A 38 2.38 -15.08 -10.36
CA HIS A 38 2.89 -15.59 -11.61
C HIS A 38 4.36 -15.20 -11.76
N TYR A 39 5.26 -16.17 -11.93
CA TYR A 39 6.62 -15.91 -12.40
C TYR A 39 6.59 -15.78 -13.92
N SER A 40 6.87 -14.59 -14.45
CA SER A 40 7.05 -14.42 -15.89
C SER A 40 8.46 -14.83 -16.27
N GLU A 41 8.63 -15.56 -17.37
CA GLU A 41 9.95 -15.79 -17.97
C GLU A 41 10.23 -14.71 -19.03
N VAL A 42 11.40 -14.77 -19.68
CA VAL A 42 11.76 -13.88 -20.81
C VAL A 42 10.79 -14.03 -22.01
N VAL A 43 10.01 -15.12 -22.04
CA VAL A 43 9.01 -15.41 -23.07
C VAL A 43 7.67 -14.77 -22.70
N CYS A 44 7.11 -13.97 -23.61
CA CYS A 44 5.82 -13.31 -23.43
C CYS A 44 4.63 -14.30 -23.47
N ALA A 45 3.60 -14.02 -22.68
CA ALA A 45 2.36 -14.76 -22.67
C ALA A 45 1.59 -14.65 -24.01
N THR A 46 0.92 -15.73 -24.41
CA THR A 46 -0.11 -15.64 -25.46
C THR A 46 -1.32 -14.85 -24.94
N PRO A 47 -2.15 -14.21 -25.80
CA PRO A 47 -3.32 -13.45 -25.35
C PRO A 47 -4.30 -14.24 -24.46
N SER A 48 -4.47 -15.54 -24.72
CA SER A 48 -5.26 -16.44 -23.87
C SER A 48 -4.63 -16.67 -22.50
N GLN A 49 -3.30 -16.74 -22.44
CA GLN A 49 -2.56 -16.87 -21.18
C GLN A 49 -2.60 -15.54 -20.40
N GLU A 50 -2.42 -14.39 -21.05
CA GLU A 50 -2.53 -13.06 -20.42
C GLU A 50 -3.89 -12.86 -19.75
N THR A 51 -4.98 -13.21 -20.45
CA THR A 51 -6.34 -13.16 -19.89
C THR A 51 -6.47 -14.08 -18.68
N THR A 52 -5.92 -15.28 -18.77
CA THR A 52 -5.93 -16.24 -17.67
C THR A 52 -5.11 -15.74 -16.49
N ILE A 53 -3.97 -15.11 -16.74
CA ILE A 53 -3.09 -14.55 -15.72
C ILE A 53 -3.77 -13.38 -15.00
N ALA A 54 -4.32 -12.42 -15.76
CA ALA A 54 -5.01 -11.25 -15.22
C ALA A 54 -6.19 -11.62 -14.30
N ASN A 55 -6.91 -12.69 -14.64
CA ASN A 55 -8.07 -13.18 -13.88
C ASN A 55 -7.70 -14.06 -12.67
N ARG A 56 -6.46 -14.54 -12.57
CA ARG A 56 -6.07 -15.50 -11.51
C ARG A 56 -5.04 -14.97 -10.53
N TYR A 57 -4.14 -14.11 -10.98
CA TYR A 57 -2.98 -13.70 -10.20
C TYR A 57 -3.09 -12.23 -9.80
N SER A 58 -2.92 -11.97 -8.50
CA SER A 58 -2.91 -10.61 -7.96
C SER A 58 -1.51 -10.00 -7.92
N VAL A 59 -0.47 -10.82 -8.07
CA VAL A 59 0.92 -10.40 -8.09
C VAL A 59 1.66 -11.09 -9.23
N ILE A 60 2.52 -10.35 -9.94
CA ILE A 60 3.39 -10.86 -11.00
C ILE A 60 4.82 -10.58 -10.59
N LEU A 61 5.63 -11.64 -10.54
CA LEU A 61 7.08 -11.55 -10.43
C LEU A 61 7.67 -11.47 -11.83
N ASP A 62 8.22 -10.30 -12.17
CA ASP A 62 8.67 -9.98 -13.52
C ASP A 62 9.98 -10.69 -13.88
N GLY A 63 9.99 -11.37 -15.03
CA GLY A 63 11.20 -11.92 -15.66
C GLY A 63 11.51 -11.35 -17.04
N GLY A 64 10.85 -10.27 -17.47
CA GLY A 64 11.38 -9.36 -18.49
C GLY A 64 10.55 -9.11 -19.76
N CYS A 65 9.29 -9.58 -19.88
CA CYS A 65 8.44 -9.21 -21.02
C CYS A 65 7.54 -8.00 -20.72
N ALA A 66 7.88 -6.84 -21.30
CA ALA A 66 7.12 -5.60 -21.10
C ALA A 66 5.73 -5.56 -21.79
N VAL A 67 5.49 -6.42 -22.80
CA VAL A 67 4.19 -6.55 -23.48
C VAL A 67 3.14 -7.07 -22.50
N ASP A 68 3.50 -8.09 -21.72
CA ASP A 68 2.64 -8.72 -20.72
C ASP A 68 2.17 -7.70 -19.67
N MET A 69 3.03 -6.75 -19.25
CA MET A 69 2.61 -5.73 -18.28
C MET A 69 1.49 -4.84 -18.84
N ASN A 70 1.54 -4.49 -20.13
CA ASN A 70 0.53 -3.63 -20.72
C ASN A 70 -0.82 -4.34 -20.89
N SER A 71 -0.81 -5.56 -21.43
CA SER A 71 -2.02 -6.35 -21.67
C SER A 71 -2.66 -6.78 -20.35
N ILE A 72 -1.91 -7.36 -19.42
CA ILE A 72 -2.42 -7.86 -18.15
C ILE A 72 -2.94 -6.72 -17.27
N LYS A 73 -2.21 -5.59 -17.13
CA LYS A 73 -2.73 -4.43 -16.37
C LYS A 73 -3.86 -3.70 -17.09
N GLY A 74 -3.95 -3.82 -18.41
CA GLY A 74 -5.11 -3.35 -19.17
C GLY A 74 -6.37 -4.14 -18.82
N LEU A 75 -6.25 -5.46 -18.59
CA LEU A 75 -7.34 -6.34 -18.17
C LEU A 75 -7.63 -6.24 -16.66
N ASN A 76 -6.59 -6.15 -15.83
CA ASN A 76 -6.69 -6.04 -14.37
C ASN A 76 -5.76 -4.92 -13.84
N PRO A 77 -6.27 -3.69 -13.67
CA PRO A 77 -5.48 -2.54 -13.22
C PRO A 77 -4.92 -2.67 -11.79
N ASN A 78 -5.41 -3.64 -11.01
CA ASN A 78 -5.01 -3.88 -9.62
C ASN A 78 -3.85 -4.88 -9.49
N THR A 79 -3.42 -5.52 -10.58
CA THR A 79 -2.30 -6.45 -10.57
C THR A 79 -1.02 -5.76 -10.10
N ILE A 80 -0.39 -6.32 -9.05
CA ILE A 80 0.87 -5.83 -8.49
C ILE A 80 2.02 -6.41 -9.33
N TRP A 81 2.78 -5.55 -9.99
CA TRP A 81 3.95 -5.96 -10.78
C TRP A 81 5.23 -5.73 -9.99
N THR A 82 6.07 -6.76 -9.81
CA THR A 82 7.25 -6.67 -8.95
C THR A 82 8.54 -6.53 -9.77
N PHE A 83 9.41 -5.63 -9.33
CA PHE A 83 10.78 -5.50 -9.80
C PHE A 83 11.66 -6.51 -9.04
N TYR A 84 12.41 -7.33 -9.77
CA TYR A 84 13.35 -8.30 -9.22
C TYR A 84 14.74 -7.67 -8.98
N ASN A 85 15.31 -7.87 -7.81
CA ASN A 85 16.70 -7.52 -7.48
C ASN A 85 17.23 -8.50 -6.43
N SER A 86 18.53 -8.54 -6.15
CA SER A 86 19.10 -9.42 -5.11
C SER A 86 19.20 -8.75 -3.73
N GLY A 87 19.39 -7.44 -3.69
CA GLY A 87 19.65 -6.69 -2.48
C GLY A 87 21.03 -6.96 -1.88
N SER A 88 21.42 -8.22 -1.66
CA SER A 88 22.68 -8.60 -0.97
C SER A 88 23.92 -8.63 -1.87
N ASP A 89 23.73 -8.73 -3.18
CA ASP A 89 24.80 -8.73 -4.16
C ASP A 89 24.46 -7.89 -5.40
N ASN A 90 25.50 -7.46 -6.10
CA ASN A 90 25.40 -6.53 -7.22
C ASN A 90 26.06 -7.15 -8.46
N ASP A 91 25.39 -7.06 -9.61
CA ASP A 91 25.95 -7.48 -10.90
C ASP A 91 27.05 -6.51 -11.36
N ALA A 92 28.29 -6.98 -11.46
CA ALA A 92 29.50 -6.22 -11.75
C ALA A 92 30.36 -6.87 -12.87
N PRO A 93 30.49 -6.23 -14.06
CA PRO A 93 29.82 -4.99 -14.44
C PRO A 93 28.32 -5.23 -14.72
N GLY A 94 27.50 -4.26 -14.36
CA GLY A 94 26.06 -4.28 -14.55
C GLY A 94 25.47 -2.89 -14.42
N GLU A 95 24.17 -2.77 -14.65
CA GLU A 95 23.45 -1.48 -14.54
C GLU A 95 23.54 -0.94 -13.11
N GLU A 96 23.25 -1.79 -12.12
CA GLU A 96 23.29 -1.47 -10.70
C GLU A 96 24.71 -1.04 -10.27
N HIS A 97 25.72 -1.84 -10.60
CA HIS A 97 27.13 -1.48 -10.39
C HIS A 97 27.47 -0.11 -11.01
N SER A 98 27.12 0.11 -12.27
CA SER A 98 27.43 1.37 -12.95
C SER A 98 26.76 2.56 -12.28
N TYR A 99 25.52 2.41 -11.83
CA TYR A 99 24.77 3.43 -11.11
C TYR A 99 25.45 3.78 -9.78
N VAL A 100 25.71 2.78 -8.93
CA VAL A 100 26.29 3.03 -7.60
C VAL A 100 27.71 3.60 -7.69
N MET A 101 28.52 3.13 -8.64
CA MET A 101 29.88 3.62 -8.84
C MET A 101 29.91 5.08 -9.30
N ASN A 102 29.01 5.46 -10.21
CA ASN A 102 28.89 6.85 -10.67
C ASN A 102 28.36 7.76 -9.56
N LEU A 103 27.38 7.27 -8.78
CA LEU A 103 26.84 8.01 -7.65
C LEU A 103 27.91 8.25 -6.57
N ALA A 104 28.69 7.22 -6.22
CA ALA A 104 29.79 7.34 -5.29
C ALA A 104 30.83 8.38 -5.76
N LYS A 105 31.28 8.30 -7.02
CA LYS A 105 32.20 9.28 -7.62
C LYS A 105 31.63 10.70 -7.56
N SER A 106 30.35 10.88 -7.90
CA SER A 106 29.69 12.19 -7.89
C SER A 106 29.62 12.82 -6.50
N ARG A 107 29.63 11.99 -5.44
CA ARG A 107 29.58 12.41 -4.03
C ARG A 107 30.96 12.43 -3.37
N GLY A 108 32.04 12.21 -4.13
CA GLY A 108 33.40 12.17 -3.59
C GLY A 108 33.66 11.01 -2.62
N VAL A 109 32.88 9.94 -2.70
CA VAL A 109 33.05 8.72 -1.90
C VAL A 109 33.86 7.71 -2.70
N ASN A 110 34.80 7.00 -2.06
CA ASN A 110 35.52 5.89 -2.68
C ASN A 110 34.50 4.84 -3.16
N PRO A 111 34.37 4.59 -4.48
CA PRO A 111 33.37 3.68 -5.01
C PRO A 111 33.53 2.23 -4.52
N GLU A 112 34.76 1.84 -4.18
CA GLU A 112 35.03 0.48 -3.69
C GLU A 112 34.44 0.23 -2.30
N ALA A 113 34.20 1.27 -1.50
CA ALA A 113 33.54 1.13 -0.19
C ALA A 113 32.08 0.59 -0.27
N ASN A 114 31.53 0.41 -1.48
CA ASN A 114 30.26 -0.27 -1.71
C ASN A 114 30.35 -1.80 -1.55
N TYR A 115 31.55 -2.39 -1.68
CA TYR A 115 31.75 -3.83 -1.73
C TYR A 115 32.52 -4.34 -0.52
N LEU A 116 32.30 -5.62 -0.19
CA LEU A 116 33.19 -6.35 0.71
C LEU A 116 34.44 -6.80 -0.05
N HIS A 117 35.59 -6.74 0.62
CA HIS A 117 36.88 -7.14 0.06
C HIS A 117 37.49 -8.33 0.81
N TYR A 118 38.39 -9.06 0.18
CA TYR A 118 39.27 -10.03 0.82
C TYR A 118 40.38 -9.28 1.54
N PHE A 119 40.60 -9.57 2.82
CA PHE A 119 41.73 -8.96 3.52
C PHE A 119 43.09 -9.58 3.12
N ARG A 120 43.13 -10.90 2.88
CA ARG A 120 44.34 -11.67 2.50
C ARG A 120 44.17 -12.30 1.12
N ASP A 121 45.29 -12.67 0.51
CA ASP A 121 45.27 -13.45 -0.73
C ASP A 121 44.51 -14.75 -0.52
N THR A 122 43.50 -14.95 -1.36
CA THR A 122 42.50 -15.98 -1.15
C THR A 122 42.37 -16.81 -2.42
N GLN A 123 42.53 -18.13 -2.29
CA GLN A 123 42.32 -19.05 -3.40
C GLN A 123 40.83 -19.32 -3.56
N VAL A 124 40.25 -18.94 -4.70
CA VAL A 124 38.84 -19.08 -5.01
C VAL A 124 38.67 -20.18 -6.05
N SER A 125 37.83 -21.17 -5.77
CA SER A 125 37.38 -22.15 -6.77
C SER A 125 36.01 -21.73 -7.31
N LEU A 126 35.75 -21.76 -8.61
CA LEU A 126 34.44 -21.44 -9.17
C LEU A 126 34.24 -22.19 -10.47
N ALA A 127 33.18 -22.99 -10.54
CA ALA A 127 32.85 -23.80 -11.72
C ALA A 127 34.02 -24.67 -12.20
N GLY A 128 34.75 -25.30 -11.27
CA GLY A 128 35.89 -26.17 -11.57
C GLY A 128 37.22 -25.46 -11.92
N LEU A 129 37.23 -24.12 -11.95
CA LEU A 129 38.46 -23.32 -12.10
C LEU A 129 38.91 -22.81 -10.74
N THR A 130 40.21 -22.82 -10.48
CA THR A 130 40.78 -22.25 -9.25
C THR A 130 41.73 -21.12 -9.60
N PHE A 131 41.53 -19.96 -8.96
CA PHE A 131 42.37 -18.77 -9.15
C PHE A 131 42.60 -18.08 -7.80
N VAL A 132 43.68 -17.30 -7.70
CA VAL A 132 43.95 -16.51 -6.50
C VAL A 132 43.39 -15.10 -6.71
N VAL A 133 42.55 -14.66 -5.79
CA VAL A 133 42.13 -13.26 -5.69
C VAL A 133 43.05 -12.59 -4.67
N PRO A 134 43.76 -11.52 -5.06
CA PRO A 134 44.66 -10.84 -4.15
C PRO A 134 43.87 -10.06 -3.10
N GLY A 135 44.35 -10.03 -1.85
CA GLY A 135 43.70 -9.34 -0.74
C GLY A 135 44.04 -7.85 -0.64
N TRP A 136 43.10 -7.03 -0.17
CA TRP A 136 43.22 -5.60 0.10
C TRP A 136 43.53 -5.32 1.57
N GLY A 137 44.46 -4.40 1.85
CA GLY A 137 44.83 -4.02 3.22
C GLY A 137 45.66 -5.06 4.00
N GLY A 138 45.84 -6.28 3.48
CA GLY A 138 46.67 -7.34 4.07
C GLY A 138 47.13 -8.43 3.09
N GLY A 139 46.84 -8.27 1.79
CA GLY A 139 47.24 -9.17 0.71
C GLY A 139 48.01 -8.42 -0.40
N SER A 140 48.13 -9.04 -1.57
CA SER A 140 48.92 -8.57 -2.70
C SER A 140 48.16 -7.66 -3.69
N ALA A 141 46.95 -7.20 -3.35
CA ALA A 141 46.14 -6.42 -4.29
C ALA A 141 46.75 -5.03 -4.52
N VAL A 142 47.00 -4.71 -5.79
CA VAL A 142 47.50 -3.38 -6.20
C VAL A 142 46.40 -2.32 -6.28
N ALA A 143 45.13 -2.74 -6.23
CA ALA A 143 43.95 -1.89 -6.19
C ALA A 143 42.80 -2.61 -5.46
N GLU A 144 42.00 -1.86 -4.71
CA GLU A 144 40.89 -2.39 -3.89
C GLU A 144 39.86 -3.17 -4.71
N SER A 145 39.59 -2.69 -5.93
CA SER A 145 38.68 -3.33 -6.89
C SER A 145 39.06 -4.76 -7.29
N LEU A 146 40.33 -5.14 -7.12
CA LEU A 146 40.81 -6.49 -7.43
C LEU A 146 40.52 -7.51 -6.32
N ALA A 147 40.11 -7.03 -5.14
CA ALA A 147 39.94 -7.86 -3.94
C ALA A 147 38.46 -8.10 -3.60
N ARG A 148 37.49 -7.93 -4.50
CA ARG A 148 36.05 -8.05 -4.15
C ARG A 148 35.61 -9.49 -3.88
N VAL A 149 34.70 -9.68 -2.93
CA VAL A 149 34.12 -10.99 -2.55
C VAL A 149 33.00 -11.41 -3.53
N PRO A 150 33.13 -12.52 -4.27
CA PRO A 150 32.09 -13.11 -5.10
C PRO A 150 31.15 -13.99 -4.28
N VAL A 151 29.87 -14.07 -4.66
CA VAL A 151 28.84 -14.61 -3.78
C VAL A 151 28.21 -15.92 -4.27
N TYR A 152 27.80 -16.02 -5.54
CA TYR A 152 27.11 -17.23 -6.04
C TYR A 152 27.30 -17.53 -7.53
N TRP A 153 27.58 -16.49 -8.33
CA TRP A 153 27.56 -16.58 -9.79
C TRP A 153 28.58 -15.63 -10.42
N LYS A 154 29.12 -15.98 -11.58
CA LYS A 154 30.15 -15.19 -12.29
C LYS A 154 29.61 -13.79 -12.61
N GLY A 155 30.15 -12.78 -11.93
CA GLY A 155 29.79 -11.37 -12.11
C GLY A 155 29.14 -10.72 -10.89
N ARG A 156 28.69 -11.48 -9.88
CA ARG A 156 28.05 -10.90 -8.68
C ARG A 156 29.02 -10.71 -7.53
N VAL A 157 28.96 -9.55 -6.88
CA VAL A 157 29.82 -9.17 -5.76
C VAL A 157 29.01 -8.72 -4.54
N ALA A 158 29.50 -9.08 -3.36
CA ALA A 158 28.80 -8.83 -2.10
C ALA A 158 28.80 -7.33 -1.72
N VAL A 159 27.63 -6.81 -1.34
CA VAL A 159 27.47 -5.43 -0.90
C VAL A 159 27.93 -5.26 0.56
N ASN A 160 28.70 -4.20 0.84
CA ASN A 160 29.14 -3.85 2.19
C ASN A 160 28.09 -3.04 2.94
N PHE A 161 27.06 -3.73 3.45
CA PHE A 161 25.99 -3.05 4.18
C PHE A 161 26.41 -2.42 5.50
N SER A 162 27.62 -2.64 6.01
CA SER A 162 28.13 -1.90 7.17
C SER A 162 28.39 -0.42 6.84
N SER A 163 28.72 -0.12 5.58
CA SER A 163 28.92 1.23 5.08
C SER A 163 27.58 1.95 4.93
N PRO A 164 27.35 3.10 5.62
CA PRO A 164 26.14 3.89 5.46
C PRO A 164 25.93 4.38 4.02
N PHE A 165 27.02 4.66 3.30
CA PHE A 165 26.95 5.10 1.90
C PHE A 165 26.54 3.97 0.98
N ALA A 166 27.04 2.74 1.19
CA ALA A 166 26.62 1.59 0.41
C ALA A 166 25.11 1.34 0.56
N ARG A 167 24.62 1.28 1.81
CA ARG A 167 23.17 1.18 2.08
C ARG A 167 22.37 2.28 1.37
N GLN A 168 22.87 3.51 1.39
CA GLN A 168 22.19 4.63 0.77
C GLN A 168 22.20 4.55 -0.77
N PHE A 169 23.31 4.17 -1.40
CA PHE A 169 23.45 4.14 -2.85
C PHE A 169 22.66 2.98 -3.48
N ASP A 170 22.75 1.78 -2.91
CA ASP A 170 21.95 0.63 -3.36
C ASP A 170 20.44 0.90 -3.16
N LYS A 171 20.05 1.56 -2.06
CA LYS A 171 18.66 2.00 -1.84
C LYS A 171 18.21 3.00 -2.91
N GLU A 172 19.05 3.99 -3.24
CA GLU A 172 18.73 4.97 -4.29
C GLU A 172 18.60 4.33 -5.67
N TYR A 173 19.43 3.34 -6.00
CA TYR A 173 19.30 2.56 -7.22
C TYR A 173 17.95 1.83 -7.27
N ILE A 174 17.63 1.05 -6.23
CA ILE A 174 16.39 0.28 -6.17
C ILE A 174 15.17 1.21 -6.28
N VAL A 175 15.16 2.33 -5.56
CA VAL A 175 14.08 3.32 -5.60
C VAL A 175 13.98 4.02 -6.97
N SER A 176 15.09 4.19 -7.69
CA SER A 176 15.10 4.80 -9.03
C SER A 176 14.24 4.04 -10.04
N LYS A 177 14.07 2.71 -9.84
CA LYS A 177 13.23 1.85 -10.69
C LYS A 177 11.74 2.21 -10.63
N PHE A 178 11.29 2.93 -9.61
CA PHE A 178 9.92 3.44 -9.56
C PHE A 178 9.74 4.80 -10.24
N LYS A 179 10.83 5.52 -10.52
CA LYS A 179 10.81 6.79 -11.24
C LYS A 179 10.76 6.61 -12.75
N THR A 180 11.14 5.43 -13.23
CA THR A 180 11.22 5.08 -14.65
C THR A 180 10.31 3.90 -14.93
N LYS A 181 9.66 3.90 -16.10
CA LYS A 181 8.90 2.72 -16.55
C LYS A 181 9.86 1.73 -17.21
N PRO A 182 9.61 0.42 -17.11
CA PRO A 182 10.25 -0.56 -17.98
C PRO A 182 10.10 -0.15 -19.45
N LEU A 183 11.10 -0.47 -20.27
CA LEU A 183 11.05 -0.22 -21.71
C LEU A 183 9.78 -0.83 -22.30
N LEU A 184 9.09 -0.09 -23.17
CA LEU A 184 7.84 -0.51 -23.85
C LEU A 184 6.62 -0.68 -22.92
N SER A 185 6.70 -0.35 -21.63
CA SER A 185 5.54 -0.37 -20.75
C SER A 185 4.93 1.00 -20.47
N ASN A 186 3.60 1.03 -20.34
CA ASN A 186 2.82 2.17 -19.90
C ASN A 186 2.69 2.26 -18.37
N TYR A 187 3.14 1.26 -17.63
CA TYR A 187 2.97 1.17 -16.18
C TYR A 187 4.32 1.23 -15.44
N TYR A 188 4.29 1.59 -14.16
CA TYR A 188 5.42 1.48 -13.26
C TYR A 188 5.34 0.16 -12.48
N PHE A 189 6.48 -0.25 -11.93
CA PHE A 189 6.51 -1.30 -10.92
C PHE A 189 5.71 -0.88 -9.68
N ASP A 190 5.09 -1.87 -9.01
CA ASP A 190 4.32 -1.68 -7.79
C ASP A 190 5.03 -2.24 -6.56
N CYS A 191 5.94 -3.20 -6.74
CA CYS A 191 6.62 -3.90 -5.66
C CYS A 191 8.09 -4.14 -6.00
N ILE A 192 8.94 -4.30 -4.98
CA ILE A 192 10.28 -4.90 -5.11
C ILE A 192 10.24 -6.30 -4.54
N PHE A 193 10.85 -7.25 -5.25
CA PHE A 193 11.20 -8.56 -4.75
C PHE A 193 12.73 -8.67 -4.67
N LEU A 194 13.25 -8.79 -3.46
CA LEU A 194 14.68 -9.01 -3.20
C LEU A 194 14.96 -10.49 -3.08
N ASP A 195 15.67 -11.09 -4.03
CA ASP A 195 15.97 -12.52 -4.06
C ASP A 195 17.29 -12.86 -3.36
N ASN A 196 17.41 -14.05 -2.76
CA ASN A 196 18.64 -14.53 -2.09
C ASN A 196 19.28 -13.53 -1.12
N CYS A 197 18.46 -12.66 -0.53
CA CYS A 197 18.91 -11.46 0.14
C CYS A 197 19.29 -11.71 1.60
N SER A 198 18.98 -12.89 2.13
CA SER A 198 19.24 -13.22 3.54
C SER A 198 19.78 -14.61 3.80
N ASP A 199 20.14 -15.45 2.83
CA ASP A 199 20.64 -16.78 3.19
C ASP A 199 21.88 -16.65 4.10
N GLY A 200 21.71 -17.04 5.37
CA GLY A 200 22.61 -16.73 6.50
C GLY A 200 23.97 -17.41 6.42
N ALA A 201 24.40 -17.80 5.24
CA ALA A 201 25.73 -18.19 4.91
C ALA A 201 26.07 -17.45 3.61
N PHE A 202 26.86 -16.38 3.70
CA PHE A 202 27.87 -16.24 2.64
C PHE A 202 28.64 -17.54 2.66
N TYR A 203 28.42 -18.42 1.68
CA TYR A 203 28.94 -19.77 1.77
C TYR A 203 30.46 -19.70 1.70
N ASN A 204 31.09 -20.03 2.82
CA ASN A 204 32.48 -20.41 2.85
C ASN A 204 32.65 -21.93 2.69
N TYR A 205 31.56 -22.68 2.48
CA TYR A 205 31.56 -24.14 2.35
C TYR A 205 30.65 -24.67 1.22
N GLY A 206 31.28 -25.03 0.10
CA GLY A 206 30.69 -25.67 -1.10
C GLY A 206 30.96 -24.90 -2.40
N GLN A 207 31.41 -25.60 -3.47
CA GLN A 207 31.89 -25.21 -4.84
C GLN A 207 32.70 -23.90 -5.04
N ILE A 208 32.62 -22.91 -4.15
CA ILE A 208 33.58 -21.84 -3.92
C ILE A 208 34.34 -22.10 -2.63
N LEU A 209 35.39 -22.91 -2.74
CA LEU A 209 36.37 -23.06 -1.67
C LEU A 209 37.29 -21.83 -1.74
N SER A 210 37.01 -20.82 -0.93
CA SER A 210 37.87 -19.64 -0.75
C SER A 210 39.14 -19.98 0.08
N GLY A 211 39.31 -21.23 0.52
CA GLY A 211 40.38 -21.61 1.44
C GLY A 211 40.07 -21.36 2.92
N GLY A 212 38.88 -20.89 3.28
CA GLY A 212 38.34 -21.00 4.65
C GLY A 212 38.78 -19.95 5.67
N GLU A 213 39.43 -18.85 5.27
CA GLU A 213 39.94 -17.81 6.20
C GLU A 213 39.64 -16.36 5.74
N VAL A 214 38.51 -16.14 5.08
CA VAL A 214 38.19 -14.84 4.48
C VAL A 214 37.62 -13.89 5.51
N ALA A 215 38.29 -12.78 5.81
CA ALA A 215 37.71 -11.66 6.53
C ALA A 215 37.75 -10.40 5.65
N GLU A 216 36.79 -9.47 5.84
CA GLU A 216 36.80 -8.18 5.13
C GLU A 216 37.80 -7.18 5.72
N HIS A 217 38.19 -7.39 6.98
CA HIS A 217 39.17 -6.59 7.71
C HIS A 217 39.85 -7.49 8.77
N PRO A 218 41.07 -7.20 9.25
CA PRO A 218 41.77 -8.05 10.20
C PRO A 218 41.09 -8.13 11.57
N THR A 219 40.13 -7.24 11.84
CA THR A 219 39.32 -7.23 13.06
C THR A 219 37.91 -7.78 12.85
N HIS A 220 37.54 -8.13 11.61
CA HIS A 220 36.25 -8.74 11.31
C HIS A 220 36.39 -10.27 11.34
N ALA A 221 35.29 -10.93 11.71
CA ALA A 221 35.24 -12.39 11.71
C ALA A 221 35.25 -12.95 10.28
N ILE A 222 35.52 -14.25 10.17
CA ILE A 222 35.55 -14.95 8.89
C ILE A 222 34.15 -14.91 8.26
N ILE A 223 34.06 -14.47 7.00
CA ILE A 223 32.84 -14.47 6.19
C ILE A 223 32.20 -15.87 6.24
N GLY A 224 30.92 -15.90 6.62
CA GLY A 224 30.15 -17.12 6.83
C GLY A 224 30.24 -17.72 8.24
N SER A 225 31.06 -17.18 9.15
CA SER A 225 31.06 -17.58 10.57
C SER A 225 29.87 -17.01 11.35
N SER A 226 29.56 -17.59 12.51
CA SER A 226 28.52 -17.09 13.42
C SER A 226 28.74 -15.62 13.82
N GLU A 227 29.98 -15.24 14.09
CA GLU A 227 30.37 -13.90 14.50
C GLU A 227 30.24 -12.91 13.34
N TYR A 228 30.60 -13.32 12.12
CA TYR A 228 30.40 -12.50 10.93
C TYR A 228 28.91 -12.27 10.66
N ASN A 229 28.09 -13.31 10.74
CA ASN A 229 26.65 -13.21 10.55
C ASN A 229 25.99 -12.32 11.62
N ALA A 230 26.49 -12.34 12.85
CA ALA A 230 26.05 -11.45 13.92
C ALA A 230 26.42 -9.96 13.67
N TRP A 231 27.47 -9.70 12.90
CA TRP A 231 27.87 -8.35 12.49
C TRP A 231 27.16 -7.87 11.21
N TYR A 232 27.10 -8.71 10.17
CA TYR A 232 26.51 -8.34 8.88
C TYR A 232 24.98 -8.27 8.94
N GLY A 233 24.36 -9.19 9.67
CA GLY A 233 22.90 -9.31 9.74
C GLY A 233 22.17 -8.04 10.20
N PRO A 234 22.58 -7.38 11.31
CA PRO A 234 21.98 -6.12 11.74
C PRO A 234 22.09 -5.00 10.70
N ASN A 235 23.19 -4.93 9.95
CA ASN A 235 23.41 -3.93 8.91
C ASN A 235 22.51 -4.16 7.69
N LEU A 236 22.36 -5.43 7.28
CA LEU A 236 21.40 -5.85 6.26
C LEU A 236 19.95 -5.57 6.69
N LYS A 237 19.60 -5.85 7.95
CA LYS A 237 18.30 -5.51 8.55
C LYS A 237 18.03 -4.02 8.52
N GLN A 238 19.04 -3.20 8.82
CA GLN A 238 18.93 -1.75 8.73
C GLN A 238 18.63 -1.31 7.28
N PHE A 239 19.32 -1.87 6.29
CA PHE A 239 19.06 -1.57 4.87
C PHE A 239 17.61 -1.87 4.47
N PHE A 240 17.07 -3.05 4.79
CA PHE A 240 15.67 -3.37 4.48
C PHE A 240 14.69 -2.47 5.23
N GLY A 241 14.99 -2.13 6.49
CA GLY A 241 14.25 -1.15 7.27
C GLY A 241 14.14 0.20 6.55
N GLU A 242 15.29 0.74 6.14
CA GLU A 242 15.39 2.01 5.44
C GLU A 242 14.70 1.97 4.06
N LEU A 243 14.88 0.89 3.30
CA LEU A 243 14.22 0.70 2.01
C LEU A 243 12.71 0.65 2.18
N ARG A 244 12.18 -0.17 3.09
CA ARG A 244 10.75 -0.23 3.42
C ARG A 244 10.20 1.13 3.80
N ASP A 245 10.86 1.83 4.73
CA ASP A 245 10.39 3.11 5.22
C ASP A 245 10.41 4.18 4.13
N THR A 246 11.34 4.06 3.19
CA THR A 246 11.34 4.85 1.95
C THR A 246 10.09 4.52 1.12
N LEU A 247 9.84 3.25 0.79
CA LEU A 247 8.69 2.84 -0.04
C LEU A 247 7.32 3.12 0.58
N ARG A 248 7.21 3.17 1.91
CA ARG A 248 5.98 3.54 2.63
C ARG A 248 5.52 4.96 2.34
N LEU A 249 6.42 5.83 1.93
CA LEU A 249 6.10 7.17 1.45
C LEU A 249 5.66 7.14 -0.04
N GLY A 250 5.25 5.96 -0.51
CA GLY A 250 5.11 5.47 -1.90
C GLY A 250 4.85 6.49 -3.00
N PRO A 251 3.79 7.30 -2.93
CA PRO A 251 3.43 8.24 -4.00
C PRO A 251 4.55 9.24 -4.37
N GLN A 252 5.50 9.50 -3.47
CA GLN A 252 6.59 10.45 -3.75
C GLN A 252 7.71 9.88 -4.66
N TRP A 253 7.80 8.55 -4.79
CA TRP A 253 8.91 7.90 -5.51
C TRP A 253 8.54 7.39 -6.88
N SER A 254 7.25 7.46 -7.24
CA SER A 254 6.76 7.05 -8.55
C SER A 254 5.82 8.10 -9.13
N PRO A 255 5.99 8.46 -10.42
CA PRO A 255 5.11 9.42 -11.08
C PRO A 255 3.64 9.01 -11.14
N ASP A 256 3.31 7.72 -10.93
CA ASP A 256 1.93 7.25 -10.88
C ASP A 256 1.21 7.50 -9.54
N GLY A 257 1.90 8.01 -8.52
CA GLY A 257 1.32 8.31 -7.22
C GLY A 257 0.83 7.09 -6.45
N LYS A 258 1.19 5.86 -6.87
CA LYS A 258 0.77 4.63 -6.18
C LYS A 258 1.70 4.27 -5.04
N VAL A 259 1.15 3.59 -4.03
CA VAL A 259 1.92 2.98 -2.95
C VAL A 259 2.82 1.88 -3.51
N LYS A 260 4.07 1.82 -3.06
CA LYS A 260 5.04 0.78 -3.47
C LYS A 260 5.28 -0.22 -2.34
N TYR A 261 5.42 -1.48 -2.70
CA TYR A 261 5.57 -2.60 -1.77
C TYR A 261 7.02 -3.11 -1.75
N LEU A 262 7.41 -3.70 -0.61
CA LEU A 262 8.67 -4.45 -0.47
C LEU A 262 8.35 -5.90 -0.16
N SER A 263 9.16 -6.78 -0.74
CA SER A 263 9.23 -8.20 -0.43
C SER A 263 10.68 -8.67 -0.49
N ALA A 264 11.03 -9.64 0.35
CA ALA A 264 12.41 -10.10 0.54
C ALA A 264 12.47 -11.63 0.74
N ASN A 265 13.31 -12.29 -0.05
CA ASN A 265 13.56 -13.73 -0.05
C ASN A 265 14.77 -14.13 0.78
N GLY A 266 14.57 -15.05 1.73
CA GLY A 266 15.63 -15.79 2.40
C GLY A 266 15.27 -16.37 3.79
N SER A 267 16.17 -17.16 4.38
CA SER A 267 15.81 -18.05 5.50
C SER A 267 15.28 -17.34 6.77
N LEU A 268 14.27 -17.94 7.43
CA LEU A 268 13.62 -17.44 8.66
C LEU A 268 14.56 -17.16 9.84
N ASN A 269 15.70 -17.85 9.90
CA ASN A 269 16.68 -17.75 11.00
C ASN A 269 17.88 -16.87 10.68
N SER A 270 17.93 -16.30 9.48
CA SER A 270 19.08 -15.56 9.03
C SER A 270 19.07 -14.11 9.54
N ALA A 271 20.22 -13.65 10.06
CA ALA A 271 20.52 -12.23 10.28
C ALA A 271 19.56 -11.41 11.20
N GLY A 272 18.63 -12.04 11.92
CA GLY A 272 17.59 -11.32 12.69
C GLY A 272 16.49 -10.72 11.81
N LEU A 273 16.35 -11.21 10.59
CA LEU A 273 15.39 -10.78 9.57
C LEU A 273 14.05 -11.50 9.64
N ILE A 274 13.78 -12.21 10.73
CA ILE A 274 12.53 -12.95 10.94
C ILE A 274 11.29 -12.09 10.68
N ASP A 275 11.36 -10.78 10.90
CA ASP A 275 10.26 -9.84 10.63
C ASP A 275 9.99 -9.55 9.14
N TRP A 276 10.79 -10.08 8.22
CA TRP A 276 10.87 -9.64 6.81
C TRP A 276 10.93 -10.77 5.79
N ALA A 277 11.46 -11.94 6.18
CA ALA A 277 11.98 -12.91 5.24
C ALA A 277 10.93 -13.95 4.79
N ILE A 278 11.02 -14.34 3.52
CA ILE A 278 10.39 -15.51 2.89
C ILE A 278 11.31 -16.70 3.05
N ASP A 279 10.85 -17.79 3.65
CA ASP A 279 11.57 -19.05 3.47
C ASP A 279 11.32 -19.55 2.03
N GLU A 280 12.37 -19.71 1.23
CA GLU A 280 12.32 -20.52 -0.01
C GLU A 280 11.91 -21.97 0.33
N TYR A 281 11.91 -22.35 1.61
CA TYR A 281 11.33 -23.59 2.08
C TYR A 281 9.79 -23.51 2.21
N ASN A 282 9.17 -24.37 1.41
CA ASN A 282 7.76 -24.59 1.12
C ASN A 282 6.78 -24.34 2.28
N LEU A 283 5.60 -23.79 2.00
CA LEU A 283 4.41 -23.95 2.87
C LEU A 283 3.86 -25.38 2.78
N SER A 284 4.54 -26.35 3.38
CA SER A 284 4.12 -27.75 3.35
C SER A 284 4.07 -28.35 4.75
N PRO A 285 2.93 -28.94 5.16
CA PRO A 285 2.84 -29.58 6.46
C PRO A 285 3.68 -30.86 6.54
N ILE A 286 4.06 -31.45 5.40
CA ILE A 286 4.98 -32.61 5.35
C ILE A 286 6.41 -32.18 5.68
N ARG A 287 6.87 -31.02 5.21
CA ARG A 287 8.25 -30.56 5.46
C ARG A 287 8.39 -29.86 6.82
N ASN A 288 7.34 -29.18 7.27
CA ASN A 288 7.42 -28.25 8.38
C ASN A 288 6.82 -28.84 9.65
N TRP A 289 7.53 -28.64 10.77
CA TRP A 289 7.03 -28.96 12.11
C TRP A 289 6.20 -27.80 12.68
N THR A 290 5.50 -28.04 13.78
CA THR A 290 4.57 -27.08 14.39
C THR A 290 5.20 -25.71 14.66
N GLY A 291 6.40 -25.67 15.23
CA GLY A 291 7.11 -24.42 15.53
C GLY A 291 7.43 -23.59 14.29
N TRP A 292 7.71 -24.24 13.14
CA TRP A 292 7.92 -23.52 11.88
C TRP A 292 6.63 -22.86 11.40
N ILE A 293 5.49 -23.57 11.47
CA ILE A 293 4.19 -23.02 11.05
C ILE A 293 3.76 -21.87 11.97
N GLU A 294 3.97 -22.00 13.28
CA GLU A 294 3.71 -20.93 14.26
C GLU A 294 4.62 -19.71 14.01
N ALA A 295 5.89 -19.92 13.66
CA ALA A 295 6.78 -18.84 13.23
C ALA A 295 6.25 -18.16 11.96
N ALA A 296 5.87 -18.92 10.93
CA ALA A 296 5.30 -18.37 9.70
C ALA A 296 4.05 -17.51 9.97
N ILE A 297 3.18 -17.90 10.91
CA ILE A 297 2.04 -17.09 11.34
C ILE A 297 2.50 -15.75 11.93
N GLN A 298 3.48 -15.77 12.84
CA GLN A 298 3.99 -14.55 13.46
C GLN A 298 4.63 -13.61 12.44
N ILE A 299 5.35 -14.17 11.47
CA ILE A 299 6.02 -13.40 10.40
C ILE A 299 5.00 -12.76 9.49
N ASN A 300 3.93 -13.48 9.12
CA ASN A 300 2.81 -12.92 8.37
C ASN A 300 2.16 -11.76 9.14
N LYS A 301 1.95 -11.90 10.45
CA LYS A 301 1.42 -10.81 11.29
C LYS A 301 2.35 -9.59 11.33
N ASN A 302 3.66 -9.81 11.48
CA ASN A 302 4.65 -8.73 11.50
C ASN A 302 4.70 -8.00 10.16
N ASN A 303 4.70 -8.72 9.04
CA ASN A 303 4.71 -8.13 7.70
C ASN A 303 3.39 -7.41 7.38
N TRP A 304 2.26 -7.93 7.84
CA TRP A 304 0.98 -7.24 7.75
C TRP A 304 0.97 -5.90 8.48
N ALA A 305 1.49 -5.87 9.71
CA ALA A 305 1.68 -4.64 10.46
C ALA A 305 2.63 -3.68 9.72
N GLN A 306 3.59 -4.25 8.97
CA GLN A 306 4.58 -3.47 8.24
C GLN A 306 4.17 -3.06 6.81
N LYS A 307 3.07 -3.57 6.28
CA LYS A 307 2.58 -3.37 4.89
C LYS A 307 3.56 -3.87 3.82
N THR A 308 4.34 -4.89 4.15
CA THR A 308 5.22 -5.62 3.21
C THR A 308 4.49 -6.83 2.64
N LYS A 309 4.99 -7.40 1.53
CA LYS A 309 4.47 -8.62 0.92
C LYS A 309 5.43 -9.78 1.19
N ILE A 310 4.90 -10.96 1.46
CA ILE A 310 5.65 -12.21 1.64
C ILE A 310 5.17 -13.20 0.60
N PHE A 311 6.10 -13.78 -0.14
CA PHE A 311 5.83 -14.89 -1.04
C PHE A 311 6.13 -16.22 -0.36
N TYR A 312 5.46 -17.30 -0.73
CA TYR A 312 5.71 -18.63 -0.20
C TYR A 312 5.71 -19.64 -1.34
N GLU A 313 6.83 -20.31 -1.58
CA GLU A 313 6.88 -21.29 -2.66
C GLU A 313 5.92 -22.46 -2.38
N SER A 314 5.08 -22.77 -3.36
CA SER A 314 4.13 -23.88 -3.30
C SER A 314 4.75 -25.23 -3.68
N ARG A 315 6.03 -25.47 -3.38
CA ARG A 315 6.71 -26.69 -3.81
C ARG A 315 6.06 -27.92 -3.17
N VAL A 316 5.52 -28.79 -4.02
CA VAL A 316 4.77 -29.98 -3.60
C VAL A 316 5.75 -31.09 -3.23
N THR A 317 5.71 -31.51 -1.96
CA THR A 317 6.53 -32.62 -1.46
C THR A 317 5.65 -33.84 -1.30
N THR A 318 5.86 -34.86 -2.12
CA THR A 318 5.09 -36.12 -2.06
C THR A 318 5.75 -37.19 -1.21
N GLU A 319 7.07 -37.11 -1.05
CA GLU A 319 7.92 -38.05 -0.31
C GLU A 319 9.04 -37.30 0.44
N VAL A 320 9.56 -37.90 1.51
CA VAL A 320 10.68 -37.37 2.28
C VAL A 320 11.75 -38.45 2.43
N SER A 321 12.97 -38.16 1.98
CA SER A 321 14.08 -39.11 2.05
C SER A 321 14.30 -39.61 3.49
N GLY A 322 14.35 -40.93 3.66
CA GLY A 322 14.53 -41.59 4.95
C GLY A 322 13.29 -41.61 5.86
N ARG A 323 12.09 -41.32 5.34
CA ARG A 323 10.81 -41.41 6.08
C ARG A 323 9.81 -42.31 5.35
N LEU A 324 8.96 -42.99 6.13
CA LEU A 324 7.86 -43.79 5.60
C LEU A 324 6.63 -42.92 5.32
N GLY A 325 6.01 -43.16 4.17
CA GLY A 325 4.78 -42.49 3.73
C GLY A 325 4.91 -41.84 2.36
N SER A 326 3.77 -41.65 1.71
CA SER A 326 3.65 -40.85 0.49
C SER A 326 2.28 -40.18 0.42
N VAL A 327 2.22 -39.02 -0.24
CA VAL A 327 0.96 -38.38 -0.62
C VAL A 327 0.87 -38.28 -2.13
N SER A 328 -0.35 -38.36 -2.66
CA SER A 328 -0.56 -38.04 -4.07
C SER A 328 -0.19 -36.57 -4.30
N TYR A 329 0.25 -36.26 -5.51
CA TYR A 329 0.56 -34.89 -5.91
C TYR A 329 -0.66 -33.96 -5.69
N ALA A 330 -1.86 -34.43 -6.05
CA ALA A 330 -3.12 -33.72 -5.81
C ALA A 330 -3.34 -33.37 -4.33
N GLN A 331 -3.05 -34.32 -3.43
CA GLN A 331 -3.17 -34.09 -2.00
C GLN A 331 -2.11 -33.10 -1.50
N GLY A 332 -0.87 -33.22 -1.94
CA GLY A 332 0.20 -32.29 -1.54
C GLY A 332 -0.10 -30.82 -1.92
N ILE A 333 -0.85 -30.59 -3.00
CA ILE A 333 -1.33 -29.25 -3.36
C ILE A 333 -2.36 -28.74 -2.34
N LEU A 334 -3.36 -29.57 -2.02
CA LEU A 334 -4.37 -29.24 -1.02
C LEU A 334 -3.74 -28.99 0.35
N ASP A 335 -2.72 -29.78 0.70
CA ASP A 335 -1.95 -29.62 1.94
C ASP A 335 -1.24 -28.26 2.00
N ASN A 336 -0.60 -27.85 0.90
CA ASN A 336 0.04 -26.54 0.78
C ASN A 336 -0.99 -25.39 0.84
N LEU A 337 -2.13 -25.53 0.15
CA LEU A 337 -3.20 -24.54 0.15
C LEU A 337 -3.85 -24.38 1.53
N ALA A 338 -4.13 -25.48 2.22
CA ALA A 338 -4.65 -25.46 3.59
C ALA A 338 -3.65 -24.79 4.54
N THR A 339 -2.35 -25.06 4.37
CA THR A 339 -1.29 -24.39 5.15
C THR A 339 -1.24 -22.89 4.85
N HIS A 340 -1.35 -22.49 3.59
CA HIS A 340 -1.46 -21.08 3.22
C HIS A 340 -2.67 -20.42 3.90
N TYR A 341 -3.86 -21.02 3.81
CA TYR A 341 -5.06 -20.49 4.47
C TYR A 341 -4.95 -20.48 6.00
N LEU A 342 -4.23 -21.42 6.60
CA LEU A 342 -3.96 -21.38 8.04
C LEU A 342 -3.14 -20.15 8.41
N VAL A 343 -2.01 -19.92 7.73
CA VAL A 343 -1.01 -18.92 8.16
C VAL A 343 -1.26 -17.50 7.65
N ARG A 344 -2.07 -17.34 6.60
CA ARG A 344 -2.12 -16.09 5.81
C ARG A 344 -2.59 -14.85 6.54
N THR A 345 -2.09 -13.72 6.06
CA THR A 345 -2.64 -12.37 6.20
C THR A 345 -2.77 -11.77 4.79
N ASP A 346 -3.19 -10.51 4.67
CA ASP A 346 -3.17 -9.80 3.38
C ASP A 346 -1.76 -9.50 2.83
N SER A 347 -0.73 -9.77 3.63
CA SER A 347 0.67 -9.74 3.19
C SER A 347 1.14 -11.05 2.55
N SER A 348 0.42 -12.15 2.77
CA SER A 348 0.82 -13.48 2.33
C SER A 348 0.44 -13.73 0.88
N VAL A 349 1.37 -14.26 0.11
CA VAL A 349 1.19 -14.60 -1.30
C VAL A 349 1.79 -15.98 -1.53
N MET A 350 1.06 -16.85 -2.21
CA MET A 350 1.51 -18.19 -2.58
C MET A 350 2.19 -18.09 -3.96
N PHE A 351 3.48 -18.40 -4.01
CA PHE A 351 4.32 -18.31 -5.20
C PHE A 351 4.23 -19.58 -6.04
N MET A 352 3.83 -19.42 -7.29
CA MET A 352 3.73 -20.51 -8.26
C MET A 352 4.90 -20.45 -9.25
N SER A 353 5.79 -21.43 -9.19
CA SER A 353 6.99 -21.56 -10.04
C SER A 353 7.01 -22.86 -10.84
N GLY A 354 7.91 -23.00 -11.80
CA GLY A 354 8.20 -24.28 -12.46
C GLY A 354 6.97 -24.93 -13.14
N PRO A 355 6.64 -26.20 -12.87
CA PRO A 355 5.55 -26.90 -13.57
C PRO A 355 4.14 -26.43 -13.17
N TYR A 356 4.03 -25.50 -12.22
CA TYR A 356 2.74 -25.01 -11.71
C TYR A 356 2.26 -23.74 -12.42
N GLN A 357 3.05 -23.16 -13.33
CA GLN A 357 2.73 -21.88 -13.98
C GLN A 357 1.95 -22.03 -15.30
N VAL A 358 1.34 -20.93 -15.76
CA VAL A 358 0.53 -20.85 -16.99
C VAL A 358 1.27 -21.27 -18.28
N TYR A 359 2.59 -21.25 -18.25
CA TYR A 359 3.46 -21.69 -19.35
C TYR A 359 3.71 -23.21 -19.38
N ALA A 360 3.46 -23.92 -18.28
CA ALA A 360 3.73 -25.35 -18.22
C ALA A 360 2.70 -26.13 -19.05
N ASN A 361 3.18 -27.09 -19.85
CA ASN A 361 2.29 -27.95 -20.64
C ASN A 361 1.36 -28.76 -19.71
N GLY A 362 0.06 -28.75 -20.00
CA GLY A 362 -0.95 -29.41 -19.17
C GLY A 362 -1.26 -28.72 -17.84
N TRP A 363 -0.75 -27.50 -17.59
CA TRP A 363 -1.07 -26.70 -16.41
C TRP A 363 -2.58 -26.57 -16.17
N ASP A 364 -3.33 -26.47 -17.26
CA ASP A 364 -4.78 -26.34 -17.30
C ASP A 364 -5.52 -27.62 -16.85
N THR A 365 -4.87 -28.77 -16.97
CA THR A 365 -5.37 -30.08 -16.52
C THR A 365 -4.87 -30.45 -15.12
N LEU A 366 -3.97 -29.67 -14.53
CA LEU A 366 -3.52 -29.91 -13.16
C LEU A 366 -4.68 -29.71 -12.20
N VAL A 367 -4.78 -30.64 -11.25
CA VAL A 367 -5.72 -30.62 -10.13
C VAL A 367 -5.68 -29.30 -9.35
N TRP A 368 -4.56 -28.57 -9.46
CA TRP A 368 -4.31 -27.27 -8.87
C TRP A 368 -5.45 -26.25 -9.06
N ARG A 369 -6.19 -26.24 -10.17
CA ARG A 369 -7.30 -25.28 -10.36
C ARG A 369 -8.50 -25.53 -9.43
N GLY A 370 -8.84 -26.79 -9.18
CA GLY A 370 -10.12 -27.19 -8.60
C GLY A 370 -10.39 -26.61 -7.21
N CYS A 371 -9.69 -27.10 -6.18
CA CYS A 371 -9.92 -26.68 -4.80
C CYS A 371 -9.60 -25.20 -4.56
N MET A 372 -8.75 -24.61 -5.38
CA MET A 372 -8.38 -23.21 -5.30
C MET A 372 -9.44 -22.23 -5.81
N ASP A 373 -10.22 -22.64 -6.80
CA ASP A 373 -11.32 -21.82 -7.33
C ASP A 373 -12.51 -21.76 -6.35
N TYR A 374 -12.48 -22.55 -5.26
CA TYR A 374 -13.52 -22.57 -4.25
C TYR A 374 -13.45 -21.34 -3.34
N ASN A 375 -14.51 -20.54 -3.32
CA ASN A 375 -14.57 -19.36 -2.46
C ASN A 375 -14.92 -19.71 -1.02
N ILE A 376 -13.93 -19.69 -0.13
CA ILE A 376 -14.12 -19.93 1.31
C ILE A 376 -14.45 -18.66 2.12
N GLY A 377 -14.49 -17.49 1.48
CA GLY A 377 -14.78 -16.20 2.11
C GLY A 377 -13.65 -15.63 2.97
N LYS A 378 -13.98 -14.68 3.85
CA LYS A 378 -13.02 -14.04 4.77
C LYS A 378 -12.80 -14.89 6.02
N THR A 379 -11.64 -14.72 6.65
CA THR A 379 -11.36 -15.32 7.96
C THR A 379 -12.28 -14.72 9.04
N LEU A 380 -12.82 -15.56 9.93
CA LEU A 380 -13.72 -15.14 11.02
C LEU A 380 -12.99 -14.94 12.35
N ALA A 381 -11.86 -15.62 12.54
CA ALA A 381 -11.06 -15.56 13.75
C ALA A 381 -9.59 -15.83 13.42
N ASP A 382 -8.73 -15.53 14.39
CA ASP A 382 -7.34 -15.98 14.35
C ASP A 382 -7.26 -17.52 14.40
N TYR A 383 -6.10 -18.09 14.08
CA TYR A 383 -5.92 -19.54 14.10
C TYR A 383 -6.08 -20.12 15.52
N ASN A 384 -6.60 -21.34 15.62
CA ASN A 384 -6.61 -22.13 16.83
C ASN A 384 -5.38 -23.06 16.85
N PRO A 385 -4.43 -22.87 17.78
CA PRO A 385 -3.25 -23.71 17.88
C PRO A 385 -3.52 -25.13 18.37
N ASN A 386 -4.67 -25.38 19.01
CA ASN A 386 -5.00 -26.64 19.70
C ASN A 386 -6.42 -27.09 19.37
N PHE A 387 -6.71 -27.24 18.07
CA PHE A 387 -8.03 -27.73 17.64
C PHE A 387 -8.23 -29.19 18.07
N PHE A 388 -7.20 -30.02 17.89
CA PHE A 388 -7.18 -31.41 18.35
C PHE A 388 -5.75 -31.84 18.63
N SER A 389 -5.53 -32.75 19.57
CA SER A 389 -4.19 -33.23 19.92
C SER A 389 -4.24 -34.62 20.54
N GLY A 390 -3.14 -35.36 20.45
CA GLY A 390 -3.06 -36.70 21.04
C GLY A 390 -1.75 -37.39 20.70
N VAL A 391 -1.77 -38.72 20.76
CA VAL A 391 -0.67 -39.60 20.37
C VAL A 391 -1.18 -40.52 19.26
N ASP A 392 -0.44 -40.65 18.17
CA ASP A 392 -0.84 -41.49 17.02
C ASP A 392 -0.41 -42.97 17.16
N GLY A 393 -0.71 -43.77 16.13
CA GLY A 393 -0.40 -45.21 16.12
C GLY A 393 1.09 -45.55 16.15
N LYS A 394 1.99 -44.58 15.90
CA LYS A 394 3.44 -44.72 16.04
C LYS A 394 3.98 -44.21 17.37
N GLY A 395 3.13 -43.68 18.25
CA GLY A 395 3.52 -43.10 19.53
C GLY A 395 3.97 -41.64 19.42
N TYR A 396 3.76 -40.98 18.28
CA TYR A 396 4.12 -39.58 18.11
C TYR A 396 3.04 -38.67 18.68
N SER A 397 3.46 -37.69 19.48
CA SER A 397 2.56 -36.62 19.92
C SER A 397 2.25 -35.69 18.75
N PHE A 398 0.98 -35.34 18.56
CA PHE A 398 0.54 -34.46 17.48
C PHE A 398 -0.40 -33.36 17.97
N ARG A 399 -0.44 -32.28 17.18
CA ARG A 399 -1.41 -31.19 17.27
C ARG A 399 -1.98 -30.91 15.88
N VAL A 400 -3.29 -30.69 15.82
CA VAL A 400 -4.01 -30.19 14.66
C VAL A 400 -4.34 -28.73 14.94
N LEU A 401 -3.91 -27.87 14.02
CA LEU A 401 -4.21 -26.45 14.04
C LEU A 401 -5.42 -26.21 13.15
N SER A 402 -6.24 -25.22 13.49
CA SER A 402 -7.37 -24.84 12.65
C SER A 402 -7.49 -23.35 12.43
N ARG A 403 -8.25 -22.96 11.41
CA ARG A 403 -8.68 -21.57 11.21
C ARG A 403 -10.06 -21.51 10.59
N GLN A 404 -10.90 -20.66 11.16
CA GLN A 404 -12.28 -20.50 10.70
C GLN A 404 -12.36 -19.39 9.63
N TYR A 405 -13.05 -19.72 8.55
CA TYR A 405 -13.50 -18.83 7.49
C TYR A 405 -15.03 -18.80 7.44
N GLN A 406 -15.57 -17.81 6.74
CA GLN A 406 -17.01 -17.67 6.52
C GLN A 406 -17.63 -18.93 5.90
N GLY A 407 -16.95 -19.55 4.93
CA GLY A 407 -17.41 -20.74 4.22
C GLY A 407 -16.58 -22.00 4.46
N ALA A 408 -15.59 -21.99 5.36
CA ALA A 408 -14.77 -23.17 5.59
C ALA A 408 -14.15 -23.24 6.99
N LEU A 409 -13.95 -24.45 7.47
CA LEU A 409 -13.00 -24.78 8.52
C LEU A 409 -11.73 -25.35 7.86
N VAL A 410 -10.59 -24.69 8.06
CA VAL A 410 -9.29 -25.15 7.56
C VAL A 410 -8.57 -25.88 8.69
N LEU A 411 -8.07 -27.09 8.42
CA LEU A 411 -7.28 -27.90 9.36
C LEU A 411 -5.90 -28.19 8.78
N VAL A 412 -4.88 -28.17 9.64
CA VAL A 412 -3.51 -28.56 9.28
C VAL A 412 -2.90 -29.38 10.41
N ARG A 413 -2.41 -30.57 10.09
CA ARG A 413 -1.58 -31.41 10.95
C ARG A 413 -0.15 -31.44 10.43
N PRO A 414 0.81 -30.78 11.08
CA PRO A 414 2.22 -30.82 10.69
C PRO A 414 2.82 -32.24 10.84
N ARG A 415 3.97 -32.54 10.21
CA ARG A 415 4.63 -33.87 10.32
C ARG A 415 5.13 -34.22 11.74
N GLY A 416 5.20 -33.26 12.64
CA GLY A 416 5.86 -33.44 13.95
C GLY A 416 7.37 -33.21 13.83
N ASP A 417 8.20 -33.93 14.60
CA ASP A 417 9.65 -33.71 14.60
C ASP A 417 10.31 -34.07 13.26
N TYR A 418 11.52 -33.54 13.02
CA TYR A 418 12.27 -33.76 11.78
C TYR A 418 12.47 -35.26 11.44
N ASN A 419 12.42 -36.14 12.45
CA ASN A 419 12.64 -37.57 12.33
C ASN A 419 11.37 -38.45 12.37
N GLN A 420 10.17 -37.87 12.26
CA GLN A 420 8.91 -38.64 12.29
C GLN A 420 8.39 -38.99 10.88
N ASP A 421 7.77 -40.16 10.79
CA ASP A 421 7.11 -40.67 9.57
C ASP A 421 5.73 -40.01 9.34
N PHE A 422 5.13 -40.26 8.17
CA PHE A 422 3.83 -39.72 7.75
C PHE A 422 2.97 -40.73 6.95
N ASP A 423 3.27 -42.02 7.09
CA ASP A 423 2.48 -43.13 6.57
C ASP A 423 1.16 -43.34 7.34
N ASP A 424 0.35 -44.29 6.87
CA ASP A 424 -0.99 -44.57 7.42
C ASP A 424 -0.99 -44.97 8.90
N ALA A 425 0.14 -45.45 9.43
CA ALA A 425 0.31 -45.72 10.86
C ALA A 425 0.21 -44.45 11.73
N THR A 426 0.38 -43.26 11.15
CA THR A 426 0.19 -41.98 11.84
C THR A 426 -1.26 -41.47 11.78
N LEU A 427 -2.17 -42.14 11.06
CA LEU A 427 -3.53 -41.67 10.83
C LEU A 427 -4.34 -41.55 12.13
N VAL A 428 -5.02 -40.42 12.30
CA VAL A 428 -5.96 -40.19 13.41
C VAL A 428 -7.26 -39.62 12.88
N ASN A 429 -8.39 -40.01 13.50
CA ASN A 429 -9.69 -39.45 13.17
C ASN A 429 -9.95 -38.20 14.02
N VAL A 430 -9.95 -37.03 13.36
CA VAL A 430 -10.14 -35.73 14.01
C VAL A 430 -11.64 -35.43 14.09
N PRO A 431 -12.23 -35.29 15.28
CA PRO A 431 -13.63 -34.88 15.43
C PRO A 431 -13.80 -33.39 15.06
N LEU A 432 -14.86 -33.05 14.33
CA LEU A 432 -15.04 -31.70 13.77
C LEU A 432 -15.97 -30.79 14.58
N GLY A 433 -16.73 -31.35 15.53
CA GLY A 433 -17.73 -30.58 16.30
C GLY A 433 -18.94 -30.10 15.47
N GLY A 434 -19.09 -30.59 14.25
CA GLY A 434 -20.16 -30.29 13.30
C GLY A 434 -20.08 -31.21 12.09
N THR A 435 -20.99 -31.06 11.13
CA THR A 435 -20.93 -31.82 9.87
C THR A 435 -20.37 -30.93 8.77
N TYR A 436 -19.45 -31.48 7.98
CA TYR A 436 -18.75 -30.78 6.92
C TYR A 436 -18.61 -31.66 5.68
N ARG A 437 -18.39 -31.06 4.52
CA ARG A 437 -17.98 -31.76 3.30
C ARG A 437 -16.52 -31.44 3.00
N PRO A 438 -15.61 -32.43 2.91
CA PRO A 438 -14.24 -32.19 2.54
C PRO A 438 -14.14 -31.66 1.11
N LEU A 439 -13.39 -30.59 0.90
CA LEU A 439 -13.05 -30.10 -0.43
C LEU A 439 -11.94 -30.98 -1.02
N ASN A 440 -12.25 -31.66 -2.12
CA ASN A 440 -11.30 -32.50 -2.83
C ASN A 440 -10.37 -31.63 -3.68
N PRO A 441 -9.16 -32.11 -3.98
CA PRO A 441 -8.20 -31.37 -4.82
C PRO A 441 -8.78 -30.88 -6.16
N ASN A 442 -9.67 -31.65 -6.80
CA ASN A 442 -10.31 -31.27 -8.07
C ASN A 442 -11.45 -30.24 -7.94
N GLY A 443 -11.69 -29.68 -6.75
CA GLY A 443 -12.73 -28.67 -6.50
C GLY A 443 -14.11 -29.25 -6.15
N THR A 444 -14.28 -30.58 -6.24
CA THR A 444 -15.54 -31.22 -5.85
C THR A 444 -15.63 -31.39 -4.33
N LEU A 445 -16.85 -31.46 -3.81
CA LEU A 445 -17.09 -31.72 -2.39
C LEU A 445 -17.36 -33.20 -2.14
N GLY A 446 -16.63 -33.78 -1.20
CA GLY A 446 -16.87 -35.13 -0.69
C GLY A 446 -18.21 -35.27 0.04
N SER A 447 -18.49 -36.48 0.50
CA SER A 447 -19.66 -36.77 1.33
C SER A 447 -19.61 -36.03 2.67
N PRO A 448 -20.76 -35.73 3.30
CA PRO A 448 -20.80 -35.15 4.64
C PRO A 448 -20.11 -36.06 5.68
N VAL A 449 -19.28 -35.46 6.53
CA VAL A 449 -18.53 -36.13 7.60
C VAL A 449 -18.57 -35.30 8.89
N ALA A 450 -18.58 -35.98 10.04
CA ALA A 450 -18.45 -35.37 11.37
C ALA A 450 -17.03 -35.55 11.97
N SER A 451 -16.20 -36.35 11.32
CA SER A 451 -14.79 -36.54 11.61
C SER A 451 -14.01 -36.73 10.31
N ILE A 452 -12.73 -36.38 10.30
CA ILE A 452 -11.86 -36.56 9.13
C ILE A 452 -10.57 -37.32 9.51
N PRO A 453 -10.18 -38.36 8.77
CA PRO A 453 -8.88 -38.99 8.95
C PRO A 453 -7.75 -38.06 8.48
N MET A 454 -6.74 -37.84 9.33
CA MET A 454 -5.56 -37.04 8.99
C MET A 454 -4.29 -37.78 9.42
N ARG A 455 -3.34 -37.94 8.49
CA ARG A 455 -1.97 -38.40 8.77
C ARG A 455 -1.09 -37.24 9.24
N ASN A 456 0.10 -37.55 9.74
CA ASN A 456 1.14 -36.54 9.91
C ASN A 456 1.38 -35.82 8.57
N GLY A 457 1.55 -34.51 8.60
CA GLY A 457 1.82 -33.71 7.41
C GLY A 457 0.65 -33.56 6.44
N GLN A 458 -0.59 -33.51 6.92
CA GLN A 458 -1.78 -33.40 6.05
C GLN A 458 -2.61 -32.15 6.37
N GLY A 459 -3.20 -31.54 5.35
CA GLY A 459 -4.15 -30.44 5.43
C GLY A 459 -5.54 -30.82 4.92
N ALA A 460 -6.56 -30.09 5.38
CA ALA A 460 -7.94 -30.24 4.91
C ALA A 460 -8.67 -28.90 4.89
N ILE A 461 -9.55 -28.73 3.91
CA ILE A 461 -10.50 -27.61 3.81
C ILE A 461 -11.90 -28.23 3.87
N LEU A 462 -12.68 -27.80 4.87
CA LEU A 462 -13.96 -28.41 5.22
C LEU A 462 -15.07 -27.39 5.07
N ILE A 463 -16.01 -27.66 4.16
CA ILE A 463 -17.14 -26.76 3.91
C ILE A 463 -18.29 -27.14 4.87
N PRO A 464 -18.87 -26.21 5.63
CA PRO A 464 -19.98 -26.51 6.52
C PRO A 464 -21.13 -27.22 5.79
N TYR A 465 -21.75 -28.20 6.45
CA TYR A 465 -22.91 -28.91 5.92
C TYR A 465 -24.00 -29.01 6.98
N SER A 466 -25.13 -28.38 6.72
CA SER A 466 -26.30 -28.40 7.62
C SER A 466 -27.36 -29.42 7.20
N GLY A 467 -27.22 -30.06 6.02
CA GLY A 467 -28.22 -30.98 5.46
C GLY A 467 -29.49 -30.30 4.91
N SER A 468 -29.54 -28.97 4.95
CA SER A 468 -30.61 -28.11 4.40
C SER A 468 -29.96 -26.95 3.68
N ASN A 469 -30.59 -26.43 2.62
CA ASN A 469 -30.13 -25.21 1.98
C ASN A 469 -30.14 -24.03 2.96
N THR A 470 -29.01 -23.36 3.09
CA THR A 470 -28.77 -22.13 3.83
C THR A 470 -28.92 -20.97 2.86
N PRO A 471 -29.95 -20.10 2.99
CA PRO A 471 -30.15 -19.01 2.03
C PRO A 471 -28.92 -18.09 1.97
N PRO A 472 -28.65 -17.45 0.83
CA PRO A 472 -27.52 -16.53 0.70
C PRO A 472 -27.68 -15.33 1.62
N SER A 473 -26.59 -14.63 1.92
CA SER A 473 -26.63 -13.35 2.62
C SER A 473 -27.39 -12.30 1.80
N ALA A 474 -27.94 -11.26 2.45
CA ALA A 474 -28.45 -10.12 1.69
C ALA A 474 -27.31 -9.46 0.89
N PRO A 475 -27.53 -9.07 -0.38
CA PRO A 475 -26.58 -8.23 -1.11
C PRO A 475 -26.36 -6.90 -0.39
N THR A 476 -25.21 -6.25 -0.61
CA THR A 476 -24.95 -4.92 -0.02
C THR A 476 -24.85 -3.84 -1.09
N LEU A 477 -25.17 -2.59 -0.75
CA LEU A 477 -25.15 -1.48 -1.69
C LEU A 477 -23.75 -1.27 -2.28
N ALA A 478 -23.66 -1.13 -3.60
CA ALA A 478 -22.46 -0.63 -4.28
C ALA A 478 -22.72 0.74 -4.94
N SER A 479 -23.76 0.84 -5.78
CA SER A 479 -24.12 2.08 -6.49
C SER A 479 -25.59 2.07 -6.92
N PRO A 480 -26.29 3.21 -7.03
CA PRO A 480 -25.87 4.52 -6.51
C PRO A 480 -25.83 4.54 -4.97
N PRO A 481 -25.04 5.43 -4.34
CA PRO A 481 -25.13 5.69 -2.90
C PRO A 481 -26.55 6.01 -2.42
N ASP A 482 -26.83 5.79 -1.14
CA ASP A 482 -28.16 6.06 -0.59
C ASP A 482 -28.50 7.55 -0.66
N GLY A 483 -29.60 7.90 -1.33
CA GLY A 483 -30.06 9.27 -1.51
C GLY A 483 -29.38 10.02 -2.66
N ASP A 484 -28.59 9.33 -3.50
CA ASP A 484 -27.88 9.96 -4.61
C ASP A 484 -28.81 10.48 -5.71
N THR A 485 -28.31 11.39 -6.55
CA THR A 485 -29.02 11.91 -7.72
C THR A 485 -28.45 11.33 -9.00
N VAL A 486 -29.30 10.73 -9.83
CA VAL A 486 -28.92 10.09 -11.10
C VAL A 486 -29.42 10.91 -12.29
N THR A 487 -28.56 11.12 -13.28
CA THR A 487 -28.80 12.03 -14.42
C THR A 487 -29.49 11.36 -15.62
N GLY A 488 -29.76 10.05 -15.55
CA GLY A 488 -30.44 9.28 -16.58
C GLY A 488 -31.77 8.68 -16.08
N ARG A 489 -32.79 8.66 -16.93
CA ARG A 489 -34.11 8.08 -16.61
C ARG A 489 -34.10 6.54 -16.48
N ARG A 490 -32.99 5.90 -16.87
CA ARG A 490 -32.73 4.46 -16.76
C ARG A 490 -31.42 4.21 -15.99
N PRO A 491 -31.36 4.51 -14.70
CA PRO A 491 -30.12 4.39 -13.94
C PRO A 491 -29.66 2.93 -13.85
N ILE A 492 -28.36 2.74 -13.62
CA ILE A 492 -27.76 1.43 -13.35
C ILE A 492 -27.72 1.26 -11.82
N LEU A 493 -28.33 0.18 -11.33
CA LEU A 493 -28.30 -0.21 -9.92
C LEU A 493 -27.31 -1.35 -9.75
N THR A 494 -26.39 -1.22 -8.79
CA THR A 494 -25.30 -2.17 -8.56
C THR A 494 -25.23 -2.55 -7.08
N VAL A 495 -25.10 -3.85 -6.83
CA VAL A 495 -24.87 -4.41 -5.49
C VAL A 495 -23.56 -5.19 -5.44
N ASN A 496 -22.92 -5.22 -4.27
CA ASN A 496 -21.90 -6.23 -3.99
C ASN A 496 -22.59 -7.59 -3.83
N ASN A 497 -21.96 -8.62 -4.38
CA ASN A 497 -22.54 -9.96 -4.40
C ASN A 497 -22.75 -10.51 -2.98
N ALA A 498 -23.84 -11.25 -2.83
CA ALA A 498 -24.14 -12.04 -1.65
C ALA A 498 -23.15 -13.20 -1.48
N PHE A 499 -22.95 -13.59 -0.23
CA PHE A 499 -22.21 -14.79 0.13
C PHE A 499 -23.19 -15.94 0.35
N ASP A 500 -22.97 -17.06 -0.32
CA ASP A 500 -23.71 -18.30 -0.11
C ASP A 500 -22.86 -19.26 0.74
N PRO A 501 -23.32 -19.64 1.94
CA PRO A 501 -22.61 -20.59 2.80
C PRO A 501 -22.46 -22.01 2.24
N ASP A 502 -23.37 -22.43 1.37
CA ASP A 502 -23.40 -23.78 0.82
C ASP A 502 -22.58 -23.87 -0.48
N ALA A 503 -22.37 -22.73 -1.15
CA ALA A 503 -21.40 -22.48 -2.22
C ALA A 503 -21.41 -23.47 -3.42
N ILE A 504 -22.52 -24.18 -3.62
CA ILE A 504 -22.71 -25.11 -4.75
C ILE A 504 -23.46 -24.45 -5.92
N ASP A 505 -24.12 -23.31 -5.72
CA ASP A 505 -25.09 -22.79 -6.67
C ASP A 505 -24.72 -21.44 -7.29
N ASN A 506 -25.10 -21.26 -8.57
CA ASN A 506 -24.98 -20.00 -9.27
C ASN A 506 -26.03 -19.02 -8.72
N LEU A 507 -25.61 -17.97 -8.03
CA LEU A 507 -26.55 -16.95 -7.55
C LEU A 507 -27.15 -16.14 -8.69
N THR A 508 -28.45 -15.88 -8.58
CA THR A 508 -29.18 -14.92 -9.41
C THR A 508 -29.76 -13.81 -8.56
N TYR A 509 -29.83 -12.60 -9.10
CA TYR A 509 -30.21 -11.39 -8.39
C TYR A 509 -31.50 -10.82 -8.96
N PHE A 510 -32.31 -10.27 -8.06
CA PHE A 510 -33.61 -9.69 -8.37
C PHE A 510 -33.67 -8.28 -7.79
N PHE A 511 -33.85 -7.29 -8.66
CA PHE A 511 -33.94 -5.88 -8.32
C PHE A 511 -35.39 -5.41 -8.40
N GLU A 512 -35.78 -4.52 -7.49
CA GLU A 512 -37.08 -3.86 -7.49
C GLU A 512 -36.92 -2.37 -7.19
N VAL A 513 -37.68 -1.53 -7.90
CA VAL A 513 -37.74 -0.07 -7.76
C VAL A 513 -39.19 0.35 -7.49
N TYR A 514 -39.38 1.26 -6.55
CA TYR A 514 -40.66 1.71 -5.99
C TYR A 514 -40.75 3.22 -5.98
N SER A 515 -41.96 3.77 -6.14
CA SER A 515 -42.21 5.22 -6.09
C SER A 515 -42.45 5.77 -4.68
N ASN A 516 -42.36 4.93 -3.64
CA ASN A 516 -42.58 5.35 -2.26
C ASN A 516 -41.70 4.58 -1.26
N SER A 517 -41.32 5.24 -0.17
CA SER A 517 -40.45 4.70 0.89
C SER A 517 -41.01 3.48 1.61
N GLY A 518 -42.34 3.32 1.61
CA GLY A 518 -43.04 2.16 2.17
C GLY A 518 -43.00 0.90 1.30
N LEU A 519 -42.40 0.96 0.11
CA LEU A 519 -42.31 -0.14 -0.86
C LEU A 519 -43.68 -0.75 -1.23
N THR A 520 -44.71 0.09 -1.39
CA THR A 520 -46.07 -0.37 -1.70
C THR A 520 -46.44 -0.21 -3.17
N THR A 521 -45.73 0.65 -3.92
CA THR A 521 -46.00 0.94 -5.33
C THR A 521 -44.78 0.56 -6.17
N LEU A 522 -44.78 -0.66 -6.72
CA LEU A 522 -43.69 -1.17 -7.57
C LEU A 522 -43.73 -0.46 -8.93
N VAL A 523 -42.58 0.06 -9.36
CA VAL A 523 -42.39 0.83 -10.60
C VAL A 523 -41.64 0.02 -11.65
N ALA A 524 -40.59 -0.69 -11.23
CA ALA A 524 -39.81 -1.55 -12.13
C ALA A 524 -39.23 -2.75 -11.36
N SER A 525 -39.00 -3.85 -12.06
CA SER A 525 -38.26 -5.00 -11.52
C SER A 525 -37.46 -5.70 -12.61
N SER A 526 -36.39 -6.39 -12.20
CA SER A 526 -35.56 -7.17 -13.10
C SER A 526 -36.11 -8.59 -13.28
N ALA A 527 -35.77 -9.22 -14.41
CA ALA A 527 -35.70 -10.68 -14.47
C ALA A 527 -34.53 -11.19 -13.60
N ALA A 528 -34.36 -12.51 -13.50
CA ALA A 528 -33.19 -13.10 -12.84
C ALA A 528 -31.90 -12.60 -13.51
N VAL A 529 -31.09 -11.85 -12.78
CA VAL A 529 -29.79 -11.35 -13.25
C VAL A 529 -28.71 -12.31 -12.78
N ASN A 530 -28.00 -12.95 -13.70
CA ASN A 530 -26.88 -13.82 -13.33
C ASN A 530 -25.83 -13.01 -12.56
N GLN A 531 -25.26 -13.64 -11.53
CA GLN A 531 -24.20 -13.03 -10.75
C GLN A 531 -23.07 -12.47 -11.64
N GLY A 532 -22.75 -11.19 -11.44
CA GLY A 532 -21.57 -10.55 -12.03
C GLY A 532 -20.29 -10.79 -11.21
N SER A 533 -19.18 -10.23 -11.66
CA SER A 533 -17.88 -10.42 -10.99
C SER A 533 -17.72 -9.45 -9.81
N GLY A 534 -17.87 -9.95 -8.57
CA GLY A 534 -17.79 -9.18 -7.32
C GLY A 534 -18.99 -8.26 -7.05
N THR A 535 -19.54 -7.67 -8.10
CA THR A 535 -20.80 -6.92 -8.09
C THR A 535 -21.74 -7.43 -9.17
N THR A 536 -23.04 -7.22 -8.95
CA THR A 536 -24.08 -7.50 -9.94
C THR A 536 -24.84 -6.21 -10.21
N SER A 537 -25.00 -5.90 -11.49
CA SER A 537 -25.62 -4.64 -11.96
C SER A 537 -26.85 -4.92 -12.81
N TRP A 538 -27.83 -4.03 -12.71
CA TRP A 538 -29.02 -4.02 -13.53
C TRP A 538 -29.36 -2.59 -13.96
N THR A 539 -29.55 -2.38 -15.27
CA THR A 539 -30.10 -1.13 -15.80
C THR A 539 -31.61 -1.14 -15.70
N VAL A 540 -32.19 -0.12 -15.06
CA VAL A 540 -33.65 0.03 -14.98
C VAL A 540 -34.23 0.04 -16.41
N ASN A 541 -35.21 -0.84 -16.66
CA ASN A 541 -35.69 -1.15 -18.01
C ASN A 541 -36.81 -0.22 -18.52
N ILE A 542 -37.20 0.79 -17.74
CA ILE A 542 -38.21 1.80 -18.09
C ILE A 542 -37.68 3.20 -17.79
N ASP A 543 -38.21 4.20 -18.49
CA ASP A 543 -37.91 5.60 -18.17
C ASP A 543 -38.65 6.03 -16.91
N LEU A 544 -37.90 6.26 -15.83
CA LEU A 544 -38.40 6.78 -14.58
C LEU A 544 -38.83 8.25 -14.72
N GLN A 545 -39.73 8.71 -13.85
CA GLN A 545 -40.18 10.11 -13.83
C GLN A 545 -39.07 11.02 -13.34
N ASP A 546 -38.99 12.19 -13.98
CA ASP A 546 -38.03 13.22 -13.62
C ASP A 546 -38.35 13.88 -12.27
N SER A 547 -37.36 14.49 -11.63
CA SER A 547 -37.44 15.24 -10.38
C SER A 547 -38.15 14.44 -9.27
N THR A 548 -37.99 13.11 -9.31
CA THR A 548 -38.72 12.16 -8.46
C THR A 548 -37.76 11.22 -7.75
N THR A 549 -37.94 11.06 -6.45
CA THR A 549 -37.20 10.07 -5.63
C THR A 549 -37.84 8.69 -5.76
N PHE A 550 -37.02 7.68 -6.00
CA PHE A 550 -37.40 6.28 -6.02
C PHE A 550 -36.65 5.50 -4.93
N TRP A 551 -37.25 4.42 -4.48
CA TRP A 551 -36.67 3.50 -3.49
C TRP A 551 -36.46 2.14 -4.13
N TRP A 552 -35.35 1.48 -3.85
CA TRP A 552 -35.02 0.20 -4.46
C TRP A 552 -34.39 -0.77 -3.47
N ARG A 553 -34.44 -2.04 -3.85
CA ARG A 553 -33.84 -3.15 -3.11
C ARG A 553 -33.44 -4.28 -4.07
N CYS A 554 -32.54 -5.13 -3.59
CA CYS A 554 -32.06 -6.32 -4.28
C CYS A 554 -32.02 -7.52 -3.32
N ARG A 555 -32.21 -8.73 -3.84
CA ARG A 555 -31.97 -10.00 -3.14
C ARG A 555 -31.32 -11.02 -4.08
N ALA A 556 -30.61 -11.98 -3.53
CA ALA A 556 -30.01 -13.10 -4.24
C ALA A 556 -30.88 -14.37 -4.12
N PHE A 557 -30.67 -15.32 -5.01
CA PHE A 557 -31.32 -16.62 -5.06
C PHE A 557 -30.30 -17.67 -5.52
N ASP A 558 -30.18 -18.75 -4.76
CA ASP A 558 -29.26 -19.87 -5.02
C ASP A 558 -29.91 -21.00 -5.83
N GLY A 559 -31.13 -20.82 -6.36
CA GLY A 559 -31.85 -21.91 -7.01
C GLY A 559 -32.78 -22.69 -6.10
N GLN A 560 -32.67 -22.54 -4.77
CA GLN A 560 -33.51 -23.19 -3.77
C GLN A 560 -34.19 -22.19 -2.81
N ALA A 561 -33.45 -21.21 -2.29
CA ALA A 561 -33.92 -20.20 -1.37
C ALA A 561 -33.46 -18.77 -1.74
N TYR A 562 -34.31 -17.80 -1.40
CA TYR A 562 -33.99 -16.39 -1.54
C TYR A 562 -33.26 -15.88 -0.30
N SER A 563 -32.27 -15.01 -0.49
CA SER A 563 -31.73 -14.19 0.59
C SER A 563 -32.80 -13.26 1.15
N PRO A 564 -32.60 -12.70 2.37
CA PRO A 564 -33.28 -11.48 2.75
C PRO A 564 -33.03 -10.37 1.72
N TRP A 565 -33.98 -9.44 1.61
CA TRP A 565 -33.75 -8.21 0.85
C TRP A 565 -32.65 -7.39 1.52
N MET A 566 -31.80 -6.74 0.72
CA MET A 566 -30.91 -5.70 1.24
C MET A 566 -31.73 -4.58 1.91
N SER A 567 -31.07 -3.78 2.77
CA SER A 567 -31.69 -2.55 3.29
C SER A 567 -32.15 -1.67 2.14
N THR A 568 -33.37 -1.15 2.20
CA THR A 568 -33.89 -0.23 1.19
C THR A 568 -32.95 0.95 0.99
N LYS A 569 -32.76 1.34 -0.27
CA LYS A 569 -31.97 2.50 -0.69
C LYS A 569 -32.78 3.40 -1.59
N SER A 570 -32.41 4.67 -1.67
CA SER A 570 -33.11 5.66 -2.49
C SER A 570 -32.17 6.35 -3.47
N PHE A 571 -32.74 6.87 -4.55
CA PHE A 571 -32.08 7.80 -5.47
C PHE A 571 -33.13 8.76 -6.07
N THR A 572 -32.71 9.94 -6.52
CA THR A 572 -33.56 10.91 -7.21
C THR A 572 -33.19 10.98 -8.68
N VAL A 573 -34.16 10.81 -9.57
CA VAL A 573 -33.96 11.00 -11.02
C VAL A 573 -34.04 12.49 -11.31
N ALA A 574 -33.00 13.05 -11.91
CA ALA A 574 -32.94 14.45 -12.35
C ALA A 574 -32.40 14.51 -13.78
N THR A 575 -33.30 14.37 -14.76
CA THR A 575 -33.20 14.83 -16.14
C THR A 575 -33.66 16.27 -16.25
N LEU A 576 -32.74 17.18 -16.56
CA LEU A 576 -33.04 18.59 -16.77
C LEU A 576 -34.24 18.85 -17.68
N GLY A 577 -35.19 19.66 -17.20
CA GLY A 577 -36.15 20.34 -18.05
C GLY A 577 -37.53 20.62 -17.47
N THR A 578 -37.64 21.33 -16.34
CA THR A 578 -38.84 22.13 -16.03
C THR A 578 -38.52 23.63 -15.95
N GLY A 579 -38.09 24.19 -17.09
CA GLY A 579 -38.52 25.53 -17.52
C GLY A 579 -37.80 26.77 -16.97
N THR A 580 -36.74 26.64 -16.17
CA THR A 580 -35.87 27.78 -15.82
C THR A 580 -34.42 27.33 -15.76
N ASN A 581 -33.61 27.81 -16.70
CA ASN A 581 -32.16 27.59 -16.73
C ASN A 581 -31.49 28.40 -15.62
N ASN A 582 -30.73 27.75 -14.75
CA ASN A 582 -29.91 28.38 -13.74
C ASN A 582 -28.49 28.55 -14.31
N PRO A 583 -27.97 29.78 -14.45
CA PRO A 583 -26.63 29.96 -15.01
C PRO A 583 -25.58 29.25 -14.14
N PRO A 584 -24.49 28.74 -14.74
CA PRO A 584 -23.42 28.09 -13.99
C PRO A 584 -22.80 29.03 -12.95
N SER A 585 -22.11 28.46 -11.96
CA SER A 585 -21.31 29.28 -11.04
C SER A 585 -20.14 29.96 -11.78
N ALA A 586 -19.66 31.09 -11.25
CA ALA A 586 -18.44 31.70 -11.79
C ALA A 586 -17.26 30.73 -11.60
N PRO A 587 -16.42 30.48 -12.62
CA PRO A 587 -15.26 29.62 -12.47
C PRO A 587 -14.28 30.20 -11.43
N THR A 588 -13.56 29.34 -10.74
CA THR A 588 -12.54 29.79 -9.78
C THR A 588 -11.17 29.78 -10.44
N ALA A 589 -10.48 30.92 -10.42
CA ALA A 589 -9.12 31.02 -10.94
C ALA A 589 -8.20 29.98 -10.27
N PHE A 590 -7.50 29.17 -11.05
CA PHE A 590 -6.48 28.24 -10.55
C PHE A 590 -5.09 28.78 -10.83
N LEU A 591 -4.73 28.93 -12.11
CA LEU A 591 -3.43 29.43 -12.57
C LEU A 591 -3.60 30.28 -13.82
N PRO A 592 -2.82 31.36 -14.03
CA PRO A 592 -2.01 32.03 -13.03
C PRO A 592 -2.87 32.64 -11.92
N THR A 593 -2.38 32.61 -10.69
CA THR A 593 -3.03 33.26 -9.54
C THR A 593 -3.00 34.79 -9.67
N ASN A 594 -3.62 35.53 -8.74
CA ASN A 594 -3.57 36.99 -8.84
C ASN A 594 -2.15 37.51 -8.65
N ARG A 595 -1.67 38.33 -9.59
CA ARG A 595 -0.30 38.86 -9.64
C ARG A 595 0.77 37.78 -9.80
N ASP A 596 0.41 36.66 -10.41
CA ASP A 596 1.38 35.61 -10.72
C ASP A 596 2.41 36.07 -11.77
N THR A 597 3.49 35.32 -11.89
CA THR A 597 4.47 35.48 -12.96
C THR A 597 4.47 34.24 -13.84
N VAL A 598 4.37 34.42 -15.16
CA VAL A 598 4.37 33.32 -16.14
C VAL A 598 5.62 33.41 -17.03
N ALA A 599 6.35 32.31 -17.15
CA ALA A 599 7.62 32.25 -17.89
C ALA A 599 7.45 31.95 -19.39
N ALA A 600 6.21 31.87 -19.87
CA ALA A 600 5.88 31.61 -21.26
C ALA A 600 5.19 32.83 -21.87
N ILE A 601 5.59 33.20 -23.10
CA ILE A 601 4.91 34.23 -23.89
C ILE A 601 3.49 33.82 -24.34
N ARG A 602 3.16 32.53 -24.23
CA ARG A 602 1.82 31.98 -24.44
C ARG A 602 1.39 31.19 -23.20
N PRO A 603 1.07 31.86 -22.09
CA PRO A 603 0.75 31.16 -20.85
C PRO A 603 -0.56 30.37 -20.96
N ALA A 604 -0.68 29.29 -20.20
CA ALA A 604 -1.93 28.59 -20.03
C ALA A 604 -2.74 29.22 -18.88
N LEU A 605 -3.96 29.65 -19.16
CA LEU A 605 -4.92 30.14 -18.17
C LEU A 605 -5.85 28.99 -17.80
N THR A 606 -5.85 28.63 -16.53
CA THR A 606 -6.55 27.47 -15.98
C THR A 606 -7.49 27.91 -14.87
N VAL A 607 -8.72 27.39 -14.93
CA VAL A 607 -9.73 27.56 -13.88
C VAL A 607 -10.10 26.20 -13.29
N ILE A 608 -10.50 26.20 -12.02
CA ILE A 608 -11.34 25.13 -11.47
C ILE A 608 -12.71 25.29 -12.12
N ASN A 609 -13.22 24.19 -12.63
CA ASN A 609 -14.49 24.17 -13.34
C ASN A 609 -15.62 24.78 -12.51
N SER A 610 -16.50 25.51 -13.21
CA SER A 610 -17.80 25.88 -12.71
C SER A 610 -18.63 24.64 -12.40
N THR A 611 -19.51 24.80 -11.41
CA THR A 611 -20.59 23.85 -11.13
C THR A 611 -21.85 24.42 -11.73
N ASP A 612 -22.53 23.64 -12.56
CA ASP A 612 -23.86 24.00 -13.03
C ASP A 612 -24.92 23.48 -12.06
N PRO A 613 -25.83 24.33 -11.55
CA PRO A 613 -27.00 23.86 -10.81
C PRO A 613 -27.88 22.92 -11.64
N ASP A 614 -27.79 22.99 -12.96
CA ASP A 614 -28.50 22.15 -13.90
C ASP A 614 -27.62 20.94 -14.35
N PRO A 615 -27.85 19.71 -13.84
CA PRO A 615 -26.99 18.55 -14.13
C PRO A 615 -27.16 17.92 -15.52
N GLY A 616 -26.08 17.87 -16.31
CA GLY A 616 -26.01 17.11 -17.57
C GLY A 616 -25.67 17.95 -18.80
N GLU A 617 -25.48 19.26 -18.64
CA GLU A 617 -24.99 20.15 -19.70
C GLU A 617 -23.46 20.13 -19.78
N VAL A 618 -22.94 20.18 -21.00
CA VAL A 618 -21.49 20.27 -21.24
C VAL A 618 -21.12 21.74 -21.18
N LEU A 619 -20.35 22.14 -20.17
CA LEU A 619 -19.91 23.52 -20.06
C LEU A 619 -18.82 23.83 -21.09
N VAL A 620 -18.88 25.02 -21.67
CA VAL A 620 -17.77 25.63 -22.41
C VAL A 620 -17.35 26.93 -21.74
N TYR A 621 -16.08 27.28 -21.84
CA TYR A 621 -15.50 28.40 -21.13
C TYR A 621 -15.06 29.49 -22.09
N GLU A 622 -15.30 30.73 -21.66
CA GLU A 622 -14.80 31.93 -22.30
C GLU A 622 -13.67 32.54 -21.46
N PHE A 623 -12.49 32.71 -22.05
CA PHE A 623 -11.33 33.39 -21.47
C PHE A 623 -11.07 34.70 -22.19
N GLN A 624 -10.66 35.73 -21.43
CA GLN A 624 -10.28 37.03 -21.97
C GLN A 624 -9.01 37.54 -21.27
N VAL A 625 -8.09 38.12 -22.04
CA VAL A 625 -6.85 38.75 -21.58
C VAL A 625 -6.83 40.22 -22.02
N PHE A 626 -6.42 41.11 -21.13
CA PHE A 626 -6.43 42.56 -21.26
C PHE A 626 -5.07 43.16 -20.92
N ALA A 627 -4.73 44.29 -21.54
CA ALA A 627 -3.49 45.02 -21.29
C ALA A 627 -3.59 46.04 -20.14
N ASP A 628 -4.78 46.20 -19.54
CA ASP A 628 -5.05 47.18 -18.48
C ASP A 628 -5.93 46.62 -17.36
N SER A 629 -5.78 47.19 -16.16
CA SER A 629 -6.53 46.78 -14.97
C SER A 629 -8.03 47.09 -15.01
N ASN A 630 -8.47 47.99 -15.88
CA ASN A 630 -9.87 48.34 -16.03
C ASN A 630 -10.60 47.39 -17.00
N LEU A 631 -9.89 46.41 -17.59
CA LEU A 631 -10.42 45.42 -18.54
C LEU A 631 -11.06 46.09 -19.76
N THR A 632 -10.41 47.13 -20.29
CA THR A 632 -10.92 47.93 -21.42
C THR A 632 -10.19 47.68 -22.72
N ASN A 633 -8.91 47.28 -22.66
CA ASN A 633 -8.04 47.00 -23.79
C ASN A 633 -7.85 45.49 -23.93
N LEU A 634 -8.76 44.84 -24.65
CA LEU A 634 -8.73 43.40 -24.90
C LEU A 634 -7.55 43.05 -25.83
N VAL A 635 -6.72 42.11 -25.37
CA VAL A 635 -5.54 41.60 -26.09
C VAL A 635 -5.89 40.36 -26.89
N THR A 636 -6.53 39.38 -26.25
CA THR A 636 -7.01 38.15 -26.88
C THR A 636 -8.11 37.49 -26.04
N SER A 637 -8.90 36.63 -26.67
CA SER A 637 -9.96 35.85 -26.03
C SER A 637 -10.21 34.53 -26.75
N GLU A 638 -10.79 33.56 -26.06
CA GLU A 638 -11.29 32.30 -26.61
C GLU A 638 -12.61 31.93 -25.94
N GLY A 639 -13.63 31.55 -26.72
CA GLY A 639 -15.02 31.44 -26.27
C GLY A 639 -15.61 30.03 -26.30
N SER A 640 -14.85 29.03 -26.79
CA SER A 640 -15.37 27.66 -26.98
C SER A 640 -14.41 26.60 -26.42
N VAL A 641 -13.89 26.84 -25.21
CA VAL A 641 -13.00 25.89 -24.53
C VAL A 641 -13.84 24.83 -23.83
N ASN A 642 -13.81 23.60 -24.32
CA ASN A 642 -14.55 22.48 -23.72
C ASN A 642 -14.09 22.20 -22.28
N GLN A 643 -15.04 21.88 -21.41
CA GLN A 643 -14.78 21.51 -20.03
C GLN A 643 -13.84 20.28 -19.92
N GLY A 644 -12.81 20.40 -19.07
CA GLY A 644 -11.99 19.25 -18.62
C GLY A 644 -12.58 18.56 -17.38
N ASN A 645 -11.92 17.54 -16.80
CA ASN A 645 -12.49 16.77 -15.67
C ASN A 645 -12.64 17.60 -14.39
N THR A 646 -11.57 18.26 -13.94
CA THR A 646 -11.54 19.09 -12.72
C THR A 646 -11.16 20.54 -13.03
N TYR A 647 -10.33 20.72 -14.05
CA TYR A 647 -9.82 22.00 -14.49
C TYR A 647 -10.07 22.16 -15.98
N THR A 648 -10.30 23.40 -16.41
CA THR A 648 -10.35 23.78 -17.82
C THR A 648 -9.24 24.78 -18.09
N SER A 649 -8.47 24.53 -19.15
CA SER A 649 -7.27 25.30 -19.47
C SER A 649 -7.29 25.77 -20.92
N TRP A 650 -6.90 27.02 -21.12
CA TRP A 650 -6.68 27.61 -22.43
C TRP A 650 -5.27 28.16 -22.53
N THR A 651 -4.51 27.70 -23.51
CA THR A 651 -3.23 28.31 -23.87
C THR A 651 -3.48 29.55 -24.71
N VAL A 652 -3.02 30.70 -24.23
CA VAL A 652 -3.13 31.98 -24.95
C VAL A 652 -2.56 31.82 -26.35
N ASN A 653 -3.40 32.06 -27.36
CA ASN A 653 -3.13 31.83 -28.77
C ASN A 653 -2.31 32.94 -29.44
N LEU A 654 -1.88 33.95 -28.68
CA LEU A 654 -1.11 35.11 -29.13
C LEU A 654 0.16 35.24 -28.29
N ASP A 655 1.28 35.61 -28.91
CA ASP A 655 2.50 35.95 -28.17
C ASP A 655 2.29 37.24 -27.38
N LEU A 656 2.35 37.13 -26.05
CA LEU A 656 2.31 38.25 -25.14
C LEU A 656 3.70 38.88 -25.00
N GLN A 657 3.73 40.19 -24.77
CA GLN A 657 4.98 40.93 -24.61
C GLN A 657 5.65 40.57 -23.29
N ASP A 658 6.97 40.38 -23.34
CA ASP A 658 7.76 40.15 -22.15
C ASP A 658 7.77 41.37 -21.22
N SER A 659 8.09 41.16 -19.95
CA SER A 659 8.11 42.19 -18.88
C SER A 659 6.82 43.03 -18.80
N THR A 660 5.68 42.44 -19.18
CA THR A 660 4.40 43.16 -19.29
C THR A 660 3.35 42.52 -18.40
N ILE A 661 2.55 43.36 -17.73
CA ILE A 661 1.41 42.93 -16.89
C ILE A 661 0.17 42.82 -17.77
N TYR A 662 -0.52 41.69 -17.65
CA TYR A 662 -1.81 41.45 -18.27
C TYR A 662 -2.86 41.11 -17.21
N TRP A 663 -4.12 41.40 -17.51
CA TRP A 663 -5.26 41.05 -16.68
C TRP A 663 -6.14 40.04 -17.41
N TRP A 664 -6.70 39.07 -16.71
CA TRP A 664 -7.55 38.07 -17.33
C TRP A 664 -8.76 37.75 -16.47
N ARG A 665 -9.79 37.24 -17.15
CA ARG A 665 -11.01 36.72 -16.54
C ARG A 665 -11.56 35.57 -17.38
N CYS A 666 -12.36 34.74 -16.75
CA CYS A 666 -13.05 33.61 -17.35
C CYS A 666 -14.51 33.54 -16.86
N ARG A 667 -15.40 33.00 -17.70
CA ARG A 667 -16.77 32.60 -17.34
C ARG A 667 -17.14 31.31 -18.07
N ALA A 668 -18.15 30.60 -17.55
CA ALA A 668 -18.67 29.38 -18.14
C ALA A 668 -19.98 29.67 -18.90
N PHE A 669 -20.30 28.82 -19.85
CA PHE A 669 -21.53 28.81 -20.64
C PHE A 669 -22.06 27.38 -20.72
N ASP A 670 -23.33 27.23 -20.42
CA ASP A 670 -24.02 25.94 -20.33
C ASP A 670 -24.75 25.55 -21.64
N GLY A 671 -24.78 26.47 -22.61
CA GLY A 671 -25.53 26.33 -23.86
C GLY A 671 -26.74 27.28 -23.95
N GLN A 672 -27.14 27.86 -22.82
CA GLN A 672 -28.32 28.72 -22.66
C GLN A 672 -27.99 30.05 -21.95
N ALA A 673 -27.21 30.02 -20.87
CA ALA A 673 -26.81 31.17 -20.07
C ALA A 673 -25.31 31.17 -19.71
N TYR A 674 -24.77 32.37 -19.50
CA TYR A 674 -23.41 32.56 -19.02
C TYR A 674 -23.39 32.70 -17.49
N SER A 675 -22.37 32.15 -16.86
CA SER A 675 -22.05 32.50 -15.48
C SER A 675 -21.57 33.94 -15.35
N PRO A 676 -21.59 34.52 -14.13
CA PRO A 676 -20.83 35.74 -13.84
C PRO A 676 -19.34 35.53 -14.16
N TRP A 677 -18.66 36.61 -14.56
CA TRP A 677 -17.20 36.57 -14.66
C TRP A 677 -16.57 36.26 -13.31
N MET A 678 -15.53 35.44 -13.31
CA MET A 678 -14.63 35.36 -12.15
C MET A 678 -14.05 36.73 -11.82
N ALA A 679 -13.59 36.91 -10.57
CA ALA A 679 -12.81 38.09 -10.22
C ALA A 679 -11.56 38.16 -11.11
N ALA A 680 -11.35 39.30 -11.77
CA ALA A 680 -10.21 39.49 -12.65
C ALA A 680 -8.89 39.32 -11.88
N ARG A 681 -7.92 38.71 -12.55
CA ARG A 681 -6.59 38.42 -12.01
C ARG A 681 -5.55 39.03 -12.92
N SER A 682 -4.44 39.51 -12.36
CA SER A 682 -3.30 39.94 -13.17
C SER A 682 -2.21 38.87 -13.21
N PHE A 683 -1.39 38.85 -14.25
CA PHE A 683 -0.11 38.15 -14.27
C PHE A 683 0.93 38.98 -15.01
N VAL A 684 2.21 38.71 -14.76
CA VAL A 684 3.33 39.32 -15.49
C VAL A 684 3.97 38.27 -16.38
N VAL A 685 4.13 38.56 -17.66
CA VAL A 685 4.92 37.72 -18.57
C VAL A 685 6.39 38.06 -18.35
N LEU A 686 7.18 37.06 -17.96
CA LEU A 686 8.64 37.14 -17.81
C LEU A 686 9.29 35.94 -18.52
N SER A 687 9.31 35.99 -19.85
CA SER A 687 9.93 35.00 -20.73
C SER A 687 11.42 35.29 -20.96
N GLY A 688 12.21 35.18 -19.89
CA GLY A 688 13.66 35.06 -19.98
C GLY A 688 14.10 33.63 -19.65
N PRO A 689 15.31 33.18 -20.04
CA PRO A 689 15.91 32.00 -19.42
C PRO A 689 16.01 32.28 -17.91
N VAL A 690 15.09 31.69 -17.15
CA VAL A 690 15.09 31.78 -15.69
C VAL A 690 16.29 30.99 -15.21
N THR A 691 17.40 31.68 -14.91
CA THR A 691 18.38 31.13 -13.98
C THR A 691 17.68 31.04 -12.62
N VAL A 692 17.26 29.82 -12.27
CA VAL A 692 16.76 29.50 -10.93
C VAL A 692 17.87 29.84 -9.94
N ASP A 693 17.59 30.76 -9.02
CA ASP A 693 18.39 30.85 -7.80
C ASP A 693 17.97 29.65 -6.93
N SER A 694 18.74 28.56 -7.01
CA SER A 694 18.44 27.27 -6.37
C SER A 694 18.48 27.30 -4.83
N THR A 695 18.69 28.48 -4.25
CA THR A 695 18.74 28.66 -2.80
C THR A 695 17.35 28.91 -2.22
N ALA A 696 16.60 27.84 -1.96
CA ALA A 696 15.33 27.90 -1.24
C ALA A 696 15.49 28.53 0.17
N PRO A 697 14.44 29.15 0.75
CA PRO A 697 14.48 29.66 2.11
C PRO A 697 14.77 28.55 3.12
N VAL A 698 15.63 28.85 4.10
CA VAL A 698 15.95 27.88 5.15
C VAL A 698 14.80 27.83 6.16
N VAL A 699 14.15 26.67 6.26
CA VAL A 699 13.07 26.42 7.21
C VAL A 699 13.58 26.49 8.65
N LYS A 700 12.89 27.28 9.49
CA LYS A 700 13.15 27.40 10.93
C LYS A 700 12.17 26.57 11.75
N GLY A 701 10.89 26.55 11.40
CA GLY A 701 9.89 25.70 12.04
C GLY A 701 8.44 26.04 11.65
N PRO A 702 7.47 25.14 11.86
CA PRO A 702 7.61 23.79 12.43
C PRO A 702 8.45 22.88 11.53
N LYS A 703 9.32 22.06 12.13
CA LYS A 703 10.18 21.09 11.44
C LYS A 703 9.39 19.82 11.08
N ASN A 704 9.99 18.96 10.26
CA ASN A 704 9.31 17.77 9.76
C ASN A 704 8.87 16.85 10.91
N ARG A 705 7.57 16.55 11.00
CA ARG A 705 6.90 15.79 12.07
C ARG A 705 6.99 16.43 13.46
N GLU A 706 7.30 17.72 13.55
CA GLU A 706 7.21 18.43 14.83
C GLU A 706 5.77 18.41 15.32
N ARG A 707 5.54 18.03 16.58
CA ARG A 707 4.21 18.10 17.19
C ARG A 707 3.94 19.52 17.65
N VAL A 708 2.82 20.10 17.25
CA VAL A 708 2.38 21.45 17.61
C VAL A 708 1.04 21.32 18.35
N ALA A 709 0.80 22.15 19.37
CA ALA A 709 -0.48 22.15 20.08
C ALA A 709 -1.62 22.66 19.18
N PRO A 710 -2.89 22.28 19.43
CA PRO A 710 -4.04 22.78 18.66
C PRO A 710 -4.17 24.30 18.76
N GLY A 711 -4.54 24.95 17.65
CA GLY A 711 -4.61 26.40 17.54
C GLY A 711 -4.00 26.94 16.24
N GLN A 712 -3.67 28.23 16.19
CA GLN A 712 -2.98 28.83 15.05
C GLN A 712 -1.51 28.42 15.03
N ALA A 713 -1.04 27.86 13.92
CA ALA A 713 0.36 27.50 13.74
C ALA A 713 1.16 28.72 13.25
N LYS A 714 2.46 28.75 13.58
CA LYS A 714 3.39 29.80 13.17
C LYS A 714 4.50 29.20 12.31
N LEU A 715 4.43 29.44 11.00
CA LEU A 715 5.41 28.96 10.02
C LEU A 715 6.54 29.97 9.87
N LYS A 716 7.78 29.50 9.89
CA LYS A 716 8.97 30.34 10.09
C LYS A 716 10.12 29.93 9.19
N VAL A 717 10.73 30.91 8.53
CA VAL A 717 12.00 30.76 7.78
C VAL A 717 13.02 31.79 8.26
N TYR A 718 14.30 31.55 7.96
CA TYR A 718 15.33 32.56 8.16
C TYR A 718 15.28 33.61 7.03
N PRO A 719 15.32 34.91 7.36
CA PRO A 719 15.42 35.96 6.36
C PRO A 719 16.79 35.95 5.70
N ASP A 720 16.81 36.36 4.44
CA ASP A 720 18.00 36.48 3.62
C ASP A 720 18.70 37.78 3.94
N SER A 721 20.00 37.84 3.64
CA SER A 721 20.79 39.07 3.79
C SER A 721 20.43 40.18 2.80
N ARG A 722 19.56 39.91 1.82
CA ARG A 722 19.17 40.83 0.75
C ARG A 722 17.96 41.68 1.19
N PRO A 723 18.09 43.02 1.31
CA PRO A 723 16.97 43.91 1.64
C PRO A 723 15.88 43.86 0.56
N GLY A 724 14.61 43.89 0.98
CA GLY A 724 13.46 43.89 0.07
C GLY A 724 13.02 42.52 -0.45
N SER A 725 13.61 41.42 0.03
CA SER A 725 13.13 40.06 -0.25
C SER A 725 11.70 39.85 0.26
N VAL A 726 10.86 39.20 -0.54
CA VAL A 726 9.45 38.93 -0.22
C VAL A 726 9.23 37.44 -0.04
N TYR A 727 8.73 37.02 1.12
CA TYR A 727 8.52 35.61 1.45
C TYR A 727 7.07 35.19 1.29
N PHE A 728 6.87 33.97 0.80
CA PHE A 728 5.57 33.36 0.62
C PHE A 728 5.56 32.01 1.32
N PHE A 729 4.47 31.70 2.01
CA PHE A 729 4.24 30.43 2.68
C PHE A 729 2.99 29.76 2.10
N GLU A 730 2.97 28.44 2.08
CA GLU A 730 1.79 27.65 1.75
C GLU A 730 1.57 26.59 2.84
N LEU A 731 0.31 26.31 3.16
CA LEU A 731 -0.12 25.26 4.09
C LEU A 731 -1.22 24.40 3.45
N ALA A 732 -1.09 23.09 3.51
CA ALA A 732 -2.07 22.13 3.00
C ALA A 732 -2.25 20.93 3.95
N ASN A 733 -3.23 20.08 3.64
CA ASN A 733 -3.49 18.83 4.34
C ASN A 733 -2.85 17.62 3.65
N ASP A 734 -2.12 17.85 2.56
CA ASP A 734 -1.43 16.83 1.77
C ASP A 734 -0.07 17.32 1.26
N THR A 735 0.80 16.37 0.92
CA THR A 735 2.16 16.63 0.43
C THR A 735 2.22 17.28 -0.95
N PHE A 736 1.14 17.19 -1.75
CA PHE A 736 1.07 17.82 -3.07
C PHE A 736 0.69 19.30 -2.99
N MET A 737 0.45 19.81 -1.78
CA MET A 737 0.02 21.18 -1.53
C MET A 737 -1.33 21.48 -2.22
N THR A 738 -2.20 20.48 -2.32
CA THR A 738 -3.50 20.59 -2.99
C THR A 738 -4.41 21.52 -2.20
N GLY A 739 -4.97 22.53 -2.85
CA GLY A 739 -5.81 23.53 -2.18
C GLY A 739 -5.06 24.30 -1.08
N ALA A 740 -3.73 24.43 -1.18
CA ALA A 740 -2.92 25.08 -0.16
C ALA A 740 -3.38 26.51 0.11
N ILE A 741 -3.44 26.85 1.39
CA ILE A 741 -3.66 28.21 1.86
C ILE A 741 -2.32 28.94 1.78
N ALA A 742 -2.26 30.01 0.99
CA ALA A 742 -1.06 30.81 0.83
C ALA A 742 -1.05 32.05 1.73
N SER A 743 0.12 32.43 2.22
CA SER A 743 0.33 33.73 2.85
C SER A 743 0.29 34.86 1.81
N PRO A 744 -0.06 36.09 2.20
CA PRO A 744 0.39 37.25 1.42
C PRO A 744 1.92 37.28 1.37
N GLY A 745 2.49 38.01 0.42
CA GLY A 745 3.94 38.26 0.40
C GLY A 745 4.37 39.05 1.64
N ILE A 746 5.32 38.53 2.41
CA ILE A 746 5.81 39.10 3.66
C ILE A 746 7.19 39.74 3.42
N ILE A 747 7.30 41.03 3.70
CA ILE A 747 8.56 41.77 3.66
C ILE A 747 9.07 41.90 5.10
N PRO A 748 10.20 41.28 5.47
CA PRO A 748 10.78 41.45 6.81
C PRO A 748 11.28 42.87 7.01
N SER A 749 11.18 43.37 8.25
CA SER A 749 11.76 44.65 8.63
C SER A 749 13.29 44.53 8.77
N PRO A 750 14.04 45.63 8.57
CA PRO A 750 15.49 45.62 8.78
C PRO A 750 15.84 45.15 10.20
N GLY A 751 16.63 44.07 10.31
CA GLY A 751 17.06 43.49 11.59
C GLY A 751 16.27 42.27 12.07
N ASP A 752 15.20 41.87 11.37
CA ASP A 752 14.46 40.65 11.71
C ASP A 752 15.35 39.41 11.61
N THR A 753 15.23 38.50 12.59
CA THR A 753 15.96 37.22 12.63
C THR A 753 15.09 36.02 12.23
N VAL A 754 13.83 36.28 11.88
CA VAL A 754 12.84 35.30 11.41
C VAL A 754 11.80 36.00 10.55
N VAL A 755 11.36 35.34 9.49
CA VAL A 755 10.12 35.70 8.79
C VAL A 755 9.05 34.70 9.22
N GLU A 756 7.93 35.19 9.75
CA GLU A 756 6.87 34.37 10.33
C GLU A 756 5.54 34.63 9.64
N TRP A 757 4.81 33.56 9.33
CA TRP A 757 3.39 33.62 8.99
C TRP A 757 2.57 32.83 10.01
N THR A 758 1.55 33.48 10.58
CA THR A 758 0.57 32.83 11.46
C THR A 758 -0.62 32.39 10.63
N THR A 759 -1.05 31.14 10.78
CA THR A 759 -2.17 30.60 10.02
C THR A 759 -3.46 31.38 10.31
N PRO A 760 -4.27 31.69 9.29
CA PRO A 760 -5.45 32.54 9.47
C PRO A 760 -6.50 31.89 10.36
N ASN A 761 -6.62 30.55 10.31
CA ASN A 761 -7.55 29.77 11.10
C ASN A 761 -6.82 28.89 12.13
N SER A 762 -7.53 28.54 13.21
CA SER A 762 -7.10 27.51 14.15
C SER A 762 -7.11 26.14 13.46
N LEU A 763 -6.03 25.39 13.62
CA LEU A 763 -5.89 24.04 13.09
C LEU A 763 -6.42 23.02 14.09
N THR A 764 -7.21 22.07 13.61
CA THR A 764 -7.66 20.90 14.37
C THR A 764 -6.57 19.82 14.41
N PRO A 765 -6.62 18.86 15.35
CA PRO A 765 -5.68 17.75 15.35
C PRO A 765 -5.61 17.03 13.99
N GLY A 766 -4.39 16.78 13.51
CA GLY A 766 -4.13 16.28 12.17
C GLY A 766 -2.72 16.59 11.68
N ILE A 767 -2.32 16.01 10.56
CA ILE A 767 -1.03 16.28 9.92
C ILE A 767 -1.24 17.36 8.86
N TYR A 768 -0.37 18.37 8.88
CA TYR A 768 -0.36 19.46 7.93
C TYR A 768 1.00 19.55 7.25
N TYR A 769 1.02 20.10 6.05
CA TYR A 769 2.19 20.22 5.19
C TYR A 769 2.38 21.67 4.80
N TRP A 770 3.62 22.15 4.85
CA TRP A 770 3.90 23.53 4.49
C TRP A 770 5.23 23.70 3.75
N ARG A 771 5.32 24.76 2.96
CA ARG A 771 6.55 25.17 2.27
C ARG A 771 6.64 26.68 2.18
N SER A 772 7.82 27.20 1.86
CA SER A 772 8.04 28.63 1.63
C SER A 772 8.99 28.88 0.46
N ARG A 773 8.80 30.00 -0.24
CA ARG A 773 9.74 30.50 -1.26
C ARG A 773 9.97 32.00 -1.07
N VAL A 774 11.06 32.52 -1.60
CA VAL A 774 11.38 33.95 -1.54
C VAL A 774 11.51 34.54 -2.95
N TYR A 775 10.98 35.74 -3.14
CA TYR A 775 11.23 36.57 -4.32
C TYR A 775 12.33 37.58 -4.02
N ARG A 776 13.35 37.61 -4.86
CA ARG A 776 14.55 38.41 -4.71
C ARG A 776 14.73 39.29 -5.93
N SER A 777 14.27 40.55 -5.85
CA SER A 777 14.34 41.62 -6.87
C SER A 777 13.86 41.30 -8.29
N SER A 778 14.30 40.19 -8.89
CA SER A 778 14.08 39.74 -10.26
C SER A 778 13.77 38.24 -10.39
N ALA A 779 13.87 37.43 -9.33
CA ALA A 779 13.64 35.98 -9.42
C ALA A 779 13.05 35.38 -8.13
N TYR A 780 12.21 34.33 -8.29
CA TYR A 780 11.84 33.44 -7.18
C TYR A 780 12.95 32.41 -6.94
N SER A 781 13.16 32.07 -5.68
CA SER A 781 13.88 30.86 -5.31
C SER A 781 13.06 29.62 -5.65
N ASP A 782 13.71 28.45 -5.61
CA ASP A 782 13.00 27.19 -5.41
C ASP A 782 12.13 27.26 -4.14
N TRP A 783 11.04 26.48 -4.14
CA TRP A 783 10.33 26.20 -2.90
C TRP A 783 11.25 25.47 -1.93
N SER A 784 11.12 25.76 -0.65
CA SER A 784 11.64 24.88 0.38
C SER A 784 11.04 23.49 0.20
N GLN A 785 11.73 22.48 0.73
CA GLN A 785 11.11 21.19 0.96
C GLN A 785 9.74 21.35 1.62
N VAL A 786 8.79 20.49 1.25
CA VAL A 786 7.50 20.39 1.94
C VAL A 786 7.76 19.75 3.30
N VAL A 787 7.46 20.48 4.36
CA VAL A 787 7.68 20.08 5.74
C VAL A 787 6.34 19.72 6.35
N SER A 788 6.23 18.53 6.93
CA SER A 788 5.02 18.15 7.69
C SER A 788 5.14 18.57 9.14
N PHE A 789 4.02 18.85 9.81
CA PHE A 789 3.94 18.92 11.26
C PHE A 789 2.62 18.33 11.72
N GLU A 790 2.60 17.81 12.94
CA GLU A 790 1.40 17.20 13.51
C GLU A 790 0.79 18.16 14.52
N VAL A 791 -0.44 18.58 14.28
CA VAL A 791 -1.26 19.21 15.32
C VAL A 791 -1.81 18.08 16.18
N ALA A 792 -1.40 18.02 17.44
CA ALA A 792 -1.75 16.93 18.34
C ALA A 792 -2.22 17.44 19.69
N ASN A 793 -3.19 16.74 20.29
CA ASN A 793 -3.52 16.95 21.69
C ASN A 793 -2.37 16.41 22.56
N PHE A 794 -2.08 17.10 23.65
CA PHE A 794 -1.09 16.70 24.65
C PHE A 794 -1.80 16.50 26.00
N ASN A 795 -1.39 15.47 26.73
CA ASN A 795 -1.88 15.19 28.07
C ASN A 795 -0.71 15.10 29.07
N PRO A 796 -0.13 16.25 29.49
CA PRO A 796 1.02 16.25 30.36
C PRO A 796 0.79 15.51 31.69
N TYR A 797 1.77 14.69 32.07
CA TYR A 797 1.77 13.97 33.35
C TYR A 797 3.18 13.89 33.94
N ALA A 798 3.27 13.58 35.23
CA ALA A 798 4.53 13.46 35.96
C ALA A 798 4.66 12.08 36.63
N TYR A 799 5.84 11.45 36.53
CA TYR A 799 6.12 10.15 37.13
C TYR A 799 7.60 10.01 37.56
N PRO A 800 7.92 9.19 38.58
CA PRO A 800 6.97 8.57 39.50
C PRO A 800 6.28 9.62 40.37
N ASN A 801 4.99 9.39 40.66
CA ASN A 801 4.19 10.23 41.55
C ASN A 801 3.25 9.30 42.35
N PRO A 802 3.53 9.02 43.64
CA PRO A 802 4.49 9.71 44.50
C PRO A 802 5.96 9.44 44.17
N PHE A 803 6.82 10.43 44.42
CA PHE A 803 8.27 10.30 44.39
C PHE A 803 8.79 9.78 45.73
N LYS A 804 9.49 8.65 45.71
CA LYS A 804 9.99 7.94 46.89
C LYS A 804 11.46 7.54 46.75
N PRO A 805 12.41 8.31 47.32
CA PRO A 805 13.83 7.95 47.32
C PRO A 805 14.12 6.59 47.97
N SER A 806 13.34 6.21 48.99
CA SER A 806 13.45 4.93 49.68
C SER A 806 13.16 3.71 48.80
N GLU A 807 12.39 3.89 47.71
CA GLU A 807 12.11 2.86 46.70
C GLU A 807 13.00 3.00 45.45
N GLY A 808 14.09 3.78 45.55
CA GLY A 808 15.09 3.94 44.49
C GLY A 808 14.80 5.04 43.46
N ALA A 809 13.74 5.84 43.64
CA ALA A 809 13.45 6.96 42.74
C ALA A 809 14.46 8.12 42.94
N THR A 810 15.11 8.56 41.86
CA THR A 810 16.12 9.64 41.90
C THR A 810 15.68 10.94 41.21
N VAL A 811 14.65 10.88 40.36
CA VAL A 811 14.13 12.01 39.57
C VAL A 811 12.61 11.92 39.40
N ILE A 812 11.97 13.04 39.04
CA ILE A 812 10.60 13.08 38.50
C ILE A 812 10.67 13.49 37.02
N THR A 813 10.04 12.71 36.14
CA THR A 813 9.92 13.01 34.72
C THR A 813 8.53 13.58 34.43
N PHE A 814 8.48 14.77 33.85
CA PHE A 814 7.29 15.31 33.20
C PHE A 814 7.28 14.88 31.74
N ALA A 815 6.22 14.24 31.27
CA ALA A 815 6.11 13.68 29.93
C ALA A 815 4.85 14.13 29.20
N ASP A 816 4.86 13.94 27.88
CA ASP A 816 3.84 14.42 26.92
C ASP A 816 3.58 15.93 27.02
N LEU A 817 4.65 16.71 27.19
CA LEU A 817 4.62 18.16 27.25
C LEU A 817 4.45 18.76 25.85
N PRO A 818 3.57 19.78 25.67
CA PRO A 818 3.59 20.62 24.50
C PRO A 818 4.95 21.31 24.31
N PRO A 819 5.52 21.38 23.10
CA PRO A 819 6.80 22.05 22.89
C PRO A 819 6.77 23.53 23.24
N GLY A 820 7.89 24.04 23.77
CA GLY A 820 7.98 25.41 24.29
C GLY A 820 7.17 25.63 25.57
N SER A 821 6.79 24.56 26.29
CA SER A 821 6.11 24.65 27.58
C SER A 821 6.94 25.41 28.62
N ASN A 822 6.25 26.14 29.50
CA ASN A 822 6.82 26.71 30.72
C ASN A 822 6.25 25.96 31.92
N LEU A 823 7.11 25.17 32.56
CA LEU A 823 6.79 24.38 33.75
C LEU A 823 7.11 25.22 35.00
N LYS A 824 6.14 25.33 35.90
CA LYS A 824 6.30 25.90 37.24
C LYS A 824 5.85 24.90 38.29
N ILE A 825 6.63 24.79 39.37
CA ILE A 825 6.33 23.98 40.55
C ILE A 825 6.26 24.91 41.75
N ALA A 826 5.22 24.77 42.57
CA ALA A 826 4.98 25.61 43.73
C ALA A 826 4.48 24.79 44.92
N THR A 827 4.58 25.35 46.13
CA THR A 827 3.94 24.80 47.33
C THR A 827 2.42 24.95 47.24
N VAL A 828 1.66 24.29 48.13
CA VAL A 828 0.20 24.46 48.22
C VAL A 828 -0.22 25.87 48.63
N SER A 829 0.68 26.66 49.25
CA SER A 829 0.47 28.09 49.54
C SER A 829 0.80 29.02 48.35
N GLY A 830 1.28 28.47 47.23
CA GLY A 830 1.60 29.22 46.01
C GLY A 830 3.04 29.75 45.93
N GLU A 831 3.91 29.38 46.87
CA GLU A 831 5.33 29.80 46.83
C GLU A 831 6.07 29.03 45.72
N LEU A 832 6.80 29.77 44.86
CA LEU A 832 7.54 29.18 43.76
C LEU A 832 8.70 28.33 44.26
N VAL A 833 8.74 27.07 43.82
CA VAL A 833 9.80 26.11 44.14
C VAL A 833 10.80 25.98 43.01
N TYR A 834 10.29 25.81 41.79
CA TYR A 834 11.11 25.58 40.59
C TYR A 834 10.37 26.08 39.36
N GLN A 835 11.08 26.66 38.39
CA GLN A 835 10.53 26.95 37.08
C GLN A 835 11.54 26.73 35.96
N ILE A 836 11.04 26.32 34.81
CA ILE A 836 11.84 26.20 33.60
C ILE A 836 11.01 26.45 32.34
N LYS A 837 11.60 27.19 31.41
CA LYS A 837 11.12 27.29 30.04
C LYS A 837 11.81 26.20 29.22
N LEU A 838 11.01 25.27 28.70
CA LEU A 838 11.49 24.17 27.89
C LEU A 838 11.76 24.62 26.45
N GLY A 839 12.65 23.90 25.78
CA GLY A 839 12.99 24.12 24.38
C GLY A 839 11.78 23.95 23.47
N THR A 840 11.85 24.52 22.27
CA THR A 840 10.77 24.47 21.27
C THR A 840 10.56 23.08 20.67
N SER A 841 11.31 22.07 21.10
CA SER A 841 11.16 20.66 20.71
C SER A 841 11.02 19.71 21.89
N ASP A 842 11.09 20.21 23.13
CA ASP A 842 11.13 19.36 24.32
C ASP A 842 9.71 18.90 24.68
N THR A 843 9.50 17.58 24.63
CA THR A 843 8.23 16.94 25.03
C THR A 843 8.32 16.25 26.39
N GLN A 844 9.50 16.26 27.01
CA GLN A 844 9.75 15.72 28.33
C GLN A 844 10.74 16.59 29.10
N TYR A 845 10.66 16.55 30.43
CA TYR A 845 11.62 17.20 31.30
C TYR A 845 11.89 16.36 32.54
N VAL A 846 13.17 16.03 32.76
CA VAL A 846 13.63 15.27 33.94
C VAL A 846 14.07 16.26 35.01
N TRP A 847 13.33 16.30 36.11
CA TRP A 847 13.59 17.15 37.25
C TRP A 847 14.26 16.37 38.39
N ASN A 848 15.34 16.92 38.93
CA ASN A 848 16.12 16.34 40.03
C ASN A 848 15.48 16.52 41.42
N VAL A 849 14.23 16.99 41.48
CA VAL A 849 13.45 17.17 42.71
C VAL A 849 14.13 18.12 43.71
N LYS A 850 14.82 19.13 43.18
CA LYS A 850 15.43 20.24 43.95
C LYS A 850 14.76 21.56 43.61
N ASN A 851 14.76 22.49 44.55
CA ASN A 851 14.30 23.85 44.31
C ASN A 851 15.25 24.61 43.35
N GLN A 852 14.89 25.84 42.97
CA GLN A 852 15.68 26.66 42.04
C GLN A 852 17.14 26.89 42.50
N ASP A 853 17.40 26.85 43.81
CA ASP A 853 18.73 27.02 44.42
C ASP A 853 19.50 25.70 44.59
N GLY A 854 18.95 24.57 44.11
CA GLY A 854 19.57 23.25 44.23
C GLY A 854 19.43 22.58 45.59
N LYS A 855 18.58 23.10 46.48
CA LYS A 855 18.26 22.49 47.79
C LYS A 855 17.20 21.40 47.62
N GLU A 856 17.31 20.34 48.42
CA GLU A 856 16.32 19.27 48.43
C GLU A 856 14.96 19.75 48.96
N LEU A 857 13.90 19.15 48.43
CA LEU A 857 12.53 19.40 48.88
C LEU A 857 12.20 18.65 50.17
N ALA A 858 11.25 19.18 50.94
CA ALA A 858 10.67 18.49 52.09
C ALA A 858 9.61 17.47 51.64
N SER A 859 9.31 16.49 52.48
CA SER A 859 8.15 15.62 52.25
C SER A 859 6.86 16.46 52.26
N GLY A 860 6.00 16.27 51.27
CA GLY A 860 4.80 17.08 51.12
C GLY A 860 4.15 17.00 49.74
N VAL A 861 3.03 17.72 49.60
CA VAL A 861 2.33 17.88 48.32
C VAL A 861 2.74 19.21 47.68
N TYR A 862 3.07 19.15 46.40
CA TYR A 862 3.41 20.29 45.55
C TYR A 862 2.43 20.39 44.38
N LEU A 863 2.30 21.58 43.82
CA LEU A 863 1.50 21.85 42.62
C LEU A 863 2.43 22.11 41.45
N TYR A 864 2.10 21.59 40.27
CA TYR A 864 2.76 22.00 39.03
C TYR A 864 1.75 22.63 38.08
N SER A 865 2.22 23.59 37.28
CA SER A 865 1.48 24.17 36.16
C SER A 865 2.39 24.22 34.93
N ILE A 866 1.80 23.94 33.78
CA ILE A 866 2.48 23.92 32.48
C ILE A 866 1.69 24.85 31.57
N SER A 867 2.34 25.88 31.06
CA SER A 867 1.74 26.88 30.16
C SER A 867 2.42 26.84 28.78
N TYR A 868 1.64 26.88 27.72
CA TYR A 868 2.10 26.76 26.34
C TYR A 868 1.21 27.55 25.37
N PRO A 869 1.64 27.81 24.12
CA PRO A 869 0.79 28.47 23.13
C PRO A 869 -0.50 27.66 22.93
N GLY A 870 -1.64 28.25 23.29
CA GLY A 870 -2.96 27.61 23.17
C GLY A 870 -3.56 27.05 24.47
N GLY A 871 -2.84 27.05 25.61
CA GLY A 871 -3.46 26.63 26.88
C GLY A 871 -2.54 26.48 28.09
N THR A 872 -3.14 26.00 29.18
CA THR A 872 -2.46 25.67 30.44
C THR A 872 -2.99 24.35 31.00
N THR A 873 -2.13 23.54 31.59
CA THR A 873 -2.52 22.37 32.42
C THR A 873 -1.84 22.42 33.78
N SER A 874 -2.38 21.71 34.76
CA SER A 874 -1.84 21.68 36.12
C SER A 874 -2.13 20.35 36.82
N GLY A 875 -1.31 20.00 37.81
CA GLY A 875 -1.51 18.80 38.61
C GLY A 875 -0.79 18.85 39.95
N LYS A 876 -0.80 17.71 40.67
CA LYS A 876 -0.20 17.56 42.01
C LYS A 876 0.99 16.60 41.96
N LEU A 877 1.99 16.84 42.81
CA LEU A 877 3.11 15.92 43.08
C LEU A 877 3.13 15.60 44.57
N ALA A 878 3.43 14.35 44.92
CA ALA A 878 3.73 13.96 46.29
C ALA A 878 5.20 13.55 46.42
N VAL A 879 5.93 14.18 47.34
CA VAL A 879 7.30 13.83 47.73
C VAL A 879 7.24 13.14 49.08
N ILE A 880 7.75 11.91 49.16
CA ILE A 880 7.75 11.09 50.38
C ILE A 880 9.19 10.60 50.60
N LYS A 881 9.92 11.25 51.51
CA LYS A 881 11.27 10.82 51.92
C LYS A 881 11.25 9.68 52.91
#